data_AF-A0A9W9T3T2-F1
#
_entry.id   AF-A0A9W9T3T2-F1
#
_cell.length_a   1.000
_cell.length_b   1.000
_cell.length_c   1.000
_cell.angle_alpha   90.00
_cell.angle_beta   90.00
_cell.angle_gamma   90.00
#
_symmetry.space_group_name_H-M   'P 1'
#
loop_
_entity.id
_entity.type
_entity.pdbx_description
1 polymer ?
#
loop_
_entity_poly.entity_id
_entity_poly.type
_entity_poly.pdbx_seq_one_letter_code
_entity_poly.pdbx_strand_id
1 'polypeptide(L)'
;MTVTTFQPQAMAETTKRLLAQLANEGLVNIHLLPPPPQSQKWSCVLTAKGSHSTRRAKVDLFSFSAPVSSHHWRPNDFKLPVLFDGLDHGVQGNDPGAVFEFFAPGFACDEPTKDEITRELRNCASMSKPVGPEDLPDMLNPGISLVLIPRSSVHMYGPFEELTYSLVKGLGVAPPVSNDLVIIPCLSRQLPAVLNYFPEAENVKSVPGAAKAHAAIRTVSITGYEFDVKFSLACQITSALRVLPRWSAAAAPGTTALMKEILPEDLWLFGEVAAVTGSQEDKSEARHLTCILRENLVPKAQENDEALILVSALMEKPLGSQQTYAEILFDLKTTTEKKKWFMCYIKCLFRLGLDPLLRHGVGCEFHAQNTVARICRKSKAIKGFAIRDLAGVKMHRPTLKKQGFHVDAGLCTDDLNQVWNRVHHALLQNNIGYMLYALGLEGAEDGWAIVRSTLSEVLETDAGPVGKEMYRYFTQETMPFKSFLRMRMGASFKSSMAVVENQIPSVLAKRSPWLLQISLSGTQDPQLPVLPEQVHPLTRIRESKALQERLADYVRPYGALPGATKRLNPHPALLPWQFVKELETFNEALTIALNDIIERWWTDKEADLPTRMPLEAHVEELLQWVDKATTDGTIPCFHDNQGNLRPDILLPVTNRTIPEFRVCEINGRFPISFLHYVATAYEALAGSTWNTPLIEPATKYNVLQESLFDLFDSNGPIHFVKESQTFPSDSPLFGLIEERTGARPRTVGPDDLRLVPSATSKTGFTLCCVWGADPTVKTPPGSLLEVDGEMLEPVHMVGLQLYDFELFSLSPEMVRHIAACCRNDPRSVFLAHDKRMLGIILQELDSLVYTQRVLSRAQAQTLREHIIPTIFPGTAEFRDLLCRTHTNPEIKDQYIIKPARDARGTGILLGRNLSIEKWQSILTSMNTQDIHSLATQYMLQPMLNLRSFEWFWDEERQIRKSRCVGTYYSVNGRFVGLGMWRTGAVSEDVISASTKDATSVLAVVALNS
;
A
#
# COMPACT_ATOMS: atom_id res chain seq x y z
N MET A 1 -12.32 -27.65 -44.87
CA MET A 1 -11.72 -26.31 -44.74
C MET A 1 -10.24 -26.50 -44.51
N THR A 2 -9.39 -25.84 -45.30
CA THR A 2 -7.94 -26.03 -45.29
C THR A 2 -7.28 -25.35 -44.08
N VAL A 3 -6.48 -26.12 -43.34
CA VAL A 3 -5.77 -25.77 -42.09
C VAL A 3 -4.82 -24.56 -42.23
N THR A 4 -4.46 -24.17 -43.45
CA THR A 4 -3.51 -23.10 -43.77
C THR A 4 -3.96 -21.68 -43.38
N THR A 5 -5.22 -21.44 -43.04
CA THR A 5 -5.73 -20.08 -42.72
C THR A 5 -5.62 -19.66 -41.24
N PHE A 6 -5.31 -20.59 -40.33
CA PHE A 6 -5.36 -20.33 -38.87
C PHE A 6 -4.00 -20.03 -38.23
N GLN A 7 -2.90 -20.50 -38.84
CA GLN A 7 -1.56 -20.37 -38.27
C GLN A 7 -1.13 -18.91 -38.00
N PRO A 8 -1.40 -17.92 -38.89
CA PRO A 8 -1.03 -16.53 -38.61
C PRO A 8 -1.78 -15.94 -37.39
N GLN A 9 -3.04 -16.32 -37.19
CA GLN A 9 -3.84 -15.86 -36.05
C GLN A 9 -3.39 -16.52 -34.75
N ALA A 10 -3.13 -17.82 -34.77
CA ALA A 10 -2.61 -18.57 -33.62
C ALA A 10 -1.22 -18.06 -33.19
N MET A 11 -0.34 -17.79 -34.16
CA MET A 11 0.96 -17.17 -33.92
C MET A 11 0.82 -15.80 -33.28
N ALA A 12 -0.01 -14.92 -33.85
CA ALA A 12 -0.23 -13.58 -33.30
C ALA A 12 -0.78 -13.61 -31.86
N GLU A 13 -1.73 -14.49 -31.59
CA GLU A 13 -2.34 -14.62 -30.26
C GLU A 13 -1.37 -15.20 -29.23
N THR A 14 -0.56 -16.20 -29.62
CA THR A 14 0.47 -16.80 -28.75
C THR A 14 1.54 -15.76 -28.39
N THR A 15 2.00 -14.96 -29.35
CA THR A 15 3.01 -13.92 -29.11
C THR A 15 2.49 -12.83 -28.20
N LYS A 16 1.26 -12.35 -28.39
CA LYS A 16 0.63 -11.36 -27.49
C LYS A 16 0.50 -11.87 -26.06
N ARG A 17 0.10 -13.13 -25.88
CA ARG A 17 0.00 -13.77 -24.55
C ARG A 17 1.37 -13.91 -23.88
N LEU A 18 2.40 -14.27 -24.64
CA LEU A 18 3.77 -14.31 -24.15
C LEU A 18 4.23 -12.93 -23.66
N LEU A 19 4.03 -11.87 -24.45
CA LEU A 19 4.40 -10.49 -24.07
C LEU A 19 3.73 -10.06 -22.76
N ALA A 20 2.42 -10.28 -22.65
CA ALA A 20 1.66 -9.99 -21.44
C ALA A 20 2.22 -10.77 -20.23
N GLN A 21 2.52 -12.06 -20.40
CA GLN A 21 3.05 -12.90 -19.32
C GLN A 21 4.46 -12.48 -18.89
N LEU A 22 5.36 -12.18 -19.83
CA LEU A 22 6.71 -11.69 -19.54
C LEU A 22 6.67 -10.39 -18.73
N ALA A 23 5.77 -9.48 -19.08
CA ALA A 23 5.57 -8.21 -18.38
C ALA A 23 5.00 -8.43 -16.97
N ASN A 24 3.91 -9.18 -16.85
CA ASN A 24 3.20 -9.40 -15.58
C ASN A 24 4.03 -10.21 -14.58
N GLU A 25 4.85 -11.16 -15.03
CA GLU A 25 5.79 -11.89 -14.16
C GLU A 25 7.06 -11.08 -13.84
N GLY A 26 7.19 -9.86 -14.36
CA GLY A 26 8.35 -8.99 -14.15
C GLY A 26 9.66 -9.57 -14.72
N LEU A 27 9.58 -10.36 -15.79
CA LEU A 27 10.74 -10.88 -16.52
C LEU A 27 11.31 -9.81 -17.46
N VAL A 28 10.47 -8.87 -17.90
CA VAL A 28 10.85 -7.68 -18.65
C VAL A 28 10.32 -6.42 -17.99
N ASN A 29 11.02 -5.29 -18.13
CA ASN A 29 10.50 -3.98 -17.80
C ASN A 29 9.84 -3.34 -19.03
N ILE A 30 8.77 -2.58 -18.83
CA ILE A 30 8.09 -1.82 -19.88
C ILE A 30 8.34 -0.32 -19.66
N HIS A 31 8.88 0.33 -20.68
CA HIS A 31 9.03 1.78 -20.74
C HIS A 31 8.07 2.34 -21.79
N LEU A 32 7.09 3.12 -21.36
CA LEU A 32 6.14 3.77 -22.28
C LEU A 32 6.83 4.90 -23.05
N LEU A 33 6.57 4.98 -24.35
CA LEU A 33 6.99 6.08 -25.20
C LEU A 33 5.78 6.95 -25.54
N PRO A 34 5.80 8.26 -25.21
CA PRO A 34 4.71 9.15 -25.56
C PRO A 34 4.58 9.26 -27.09
N PRO A 35 3.35 9.42 -27.60
CA PRO A 35 3.14 9.61 -29.03
C PRO A 35 3.85 10.89 -29.54
N PRO A 36 4.44 10.86 -30.76
CA PRO A 36 4.89 12.09 -31.41
C PRO A 36 3.68 13.01 -31.70
N PRO A 37 3.87 14.34 -31.81
CA PRO A 37 2.78 15.33 -31.94
C PRO A 37 1.79 15.10 -33.09
N GLN A 38 2.13 14.23 -34.06
CA GLN A 38 1.37 13.92 -35.26
C GLN A 38 0.75 12.50 -35.27
N SER A 39 0.94 11.70 -34.22
CA SER A 39 0.42 10.33 -34.11
C SER A 39 -0.33 10.15 -32.80
N GLN A 40 -1.48 9.46 -32.80
CA GLN A 40 -2.18 9.07 -31.56
C GLN A 40 -1.75 7.69 -31.02
N LYS A 41 -0.72 7.07 -31.61
CA LYS A 41 -0.33 5.69 -31.28
C LYS A 41 0.77 5.66 -30.23
N TRP A 42 0.45 5.09 -29.07
CA TRP A 42 1.42 4.77 -28.03
C TRP A 42 2.28 3.57 -28.44
N SER A 43 3.53 3.54 -28.00
CA SER A 43 4.42 2.39 -28.13
C SER A 43 5.17 2.17 -26.82
N CYS A 44 5.72 1.00 -26.62
CA CYS A 44 6.55 0.73 -25.46
C CYS A 44 7.84 -0.01 -25.84
N VAL A 45 8.85 0.14 -24.99
CA VAL A 45 10.13 -0.55 -25.06
C VAL A 45 10.22 -1.56 -23.93
N LEU A 46 10.43 -2.81 -24.30
CA LEU A 46 10.61 -3.96 -23.42
C LEU A 46 12.10 -4.21 -23.22
N THR A 47 12.54 -4.35 -21.96
CA THR A 47 13.94 -4.65 -21.60
C THR A 47 14.02 -5.84 -20.66
N ALA A 48 14.97 -6.75 -20.85
CA ALA A 48 15.16 -7.88 -19.94
C ALA A 48 15.58 -7.40 -18.55
N LYS A 49 14.98 -7.96 -17.49
CA LYS A 49 15.32 -7.62 -16.10
C LYS A 49 16.45 -8.54 -15.60
N GLY A 50 17.56 -7.99 -15.11
CA GLY A 50 18.58 -8.76 -14.36
C GLY A 50 19.96 -8.95 -15.01
N SER A 51 20.33 -8.21 -16.04
CA SER A 51 21.72 -8.17 -16.54
C SER A 51 22.02 -6.82 -17.21
N HIS A 52 23.30 -6.50 -17.45
CA HIS A 52 23.76 -5.37 -18.27
C HIS A 52 23.35 -5.48 -19.77
N SER A 53 22.29 -6.24 -20.06
CA SER A 53 21.78 -6.49 -21.41
C SER A 53 21.26 -5.21 -22.04
N THR A 54 21.84 -4.85 -23.18
CA THR A 54 21.41 -3.75 -24.05
C THR A 54 20.25 -4.13 -24.97
N ARG A 55 19.69 -5.35 -24.83
CA ARG A 55 18.62 -5.87 -25.69
C ARG A 55 17.30 -5.17 -25.39
N ARG A 56 16.77 -4.47 -26.39
CA ARG A 56 15.50 -3.74 -26.34
C ARG A 56 14.60 -4.24 -27.45
N ALA A 57 13.31 -4.39 -27.15
CA ALA A 57 12.31 -4.62 -28.18
C ALA A 57 11.22 -3.55 -28.10
N LYS A 58 10.81 -3.00 -29.24
CA LYS A 58 9.71 -2.05 -29.35
C LYS A 58 8.45 -2.75 -29.84
N VAL A 59 7.32 -2.39 -29.24
CA VAL A 59 5.99 -2.88 -29.66
C VAL A 59 4.97 -1.74 -29.60
N ASP A 60 4.08 -1.68 -30.57
CA ASP A 60 3.00 -0.69 -30.62
C ASP A 60 1.84 -1.11 -29.69
N LEU A 61 1.04 -0.15 -29.22
CA LEU A 61 -0.11 -0.41 -28.34
C LEU A 61 -1.44 -0.04 -29.04
N PHE A 62 -2.52 -0.79 -28.79
CA PHE A 62 -3.80 -0.64 -29.51
C PHE A 62 -4.61 0.62 -29.13
N SER A 63 -4.68 0.96 -27.85
CA SER A 63 -5.19 2.24 -27.36
C SER A 63 -4.95 2.31 -25.87
N PHE A 64 -4.32 3.38 -25.40
CA PHE A 64 -4.11 3.62 -23.97
C PHE A 64 -5.07 4.73 -23.54
N SER A 65 -6.18 4.38 -22.90
CA SER A 65 -6.98 5.35 -22.14
C SER A 65 -6.24 5.65 -20.83
N ALA A 66 -5.30 6.60 -20.92
CA ALA A 66 -4.51 7.19 -19.84
C ALA A 66 -3.53 6.26 -19.06
N PRO A 67 -2.43 6.81 -18.48
CA PRO A 67 -1.43 6.05 -17.70
C PRO A 67 -1.85 5.44 -16.37
N VAL A 68 -3.13 5.26 -16.09
CA VAL A 68 -3.60 5.23 -14.69
C VAL A 68 -4.39 3.99 -14.28
N SER A 69 -4.44 2.87 -15.04
CA SER A 69 -5.20 1.71 -14.50
C SER A 69 -4.80 0.27 -14.86
N SER A 70 -4.08 -0.04 -15.94
CA SER A 70 -3.70 -1.45 -16.17
C SER A 70 -2.38 -1.81 -15.47
N HIS A 71 -2.48 -2.06 -14.16
CA HIS A 71 -1.43 -2.76 -13.39
C HIS A 71 -1.17 -4.20 -13.88
N HIS A 72 -1.98 -4.67 -14.82
CA HIS A 72 -1.94 -6.00 -15.41
C HIS A 72 -2.08 -5.90 -16.93
N TRP A 73 -1.05 -6.32 -17.66
CA TRP A 73 -1.00 -6.28 -19.12
C TRP A 73 -1.85 -7.40 -19.72
N ARG A 74 -2.65 -7.07 -20.73
CA ARG A 74 -3.50 -8.00 -21.46
C ARG A 74 -2.94 -8.27 -22.86
N PRO A 75 -3.22 -9.46 -23.45
CA PRO A 75 -2.72 -9.78 -24.79
C PRO A 75 -3.06 -8.72 -25.85
N ASN A 76 -4.31 -8.24 -25.88
CA ASN A 76 -4.73 -7.22 -26.87
C ASN A 76 -4.24 -5.80 -26.59
N ASP A 77 -3.47 -5.56 -25.52
CA ASP A 77 -2.80 -4.27 -25.32
C ASP A 77 -1.67 -4.10 -26.35
N PHE A 78 -1.07 -5.22 -26.78
CA PHE A 78 0.08 -5.26 -27.69
C PHE A 78 -0.34 -5.42 -29.15
N LYS A 79 0.29 -4.64 -30.02
CA LYS A 79 0.15 -4.72 -31.46
C LYS A 79 1.45 -5.23 -32.09
N LEU A 80 1.32 -6.34 -32.83
CA LEU A 80 2.42 -6.95 -33.58
C LEU A 80 2.70 -6.18 -34.90
N PRO A 81 3.93 -6.23 -35.43
CA PRO A 81 5.08 -7.05 -35.00
C PRO A 81 5.87 -6.48 -33.81
N VAL A 82 6.63 -7.34 -33.13
CA VAL A 82 7.69 -6.92 -32.18
C VAL A 82 8.94 -6.53 -32.97
N LEU A 83 9.54 -5.39 -32.65
CA LEU A 83 10.74 -4.88 -33.32
C LEU A 83 11.95 -5.01 -32.39
N PHE A 84 12.98 -5.76 -32.77
CA PHE A 84 14.19 -5.90 -31.97
C PHE A 84 15.23 -4.81 -32.32
N ASP A 85 15.83 -4.15 -31.31
CA ASP A 85 16.94 -3.22 -31.51
C ASP A 85 18.25 -4.00 -31.68
N GLY A 86 18.94 -3.79 -32.81
CA GLY A 86 20.29 -4.30 -33.07
C GLY A 86 20.37 -5.26 -34.25
N LEU A 87 20.33 -4.69 -35.47
CA LEU A 87 21.00 -5.06 -36.72
C LEU A 87 20.37 -4.20 -37.82
N ASP A 88 21.18 -3.64 -38.71
CA ASP A 88 20.71 -2.90 -39.88
C ASP A 88 19.61 -3.72 -40.60
N HIS A 89 18.43 -3.11 -40.72
CA HIS A 89 17.14 -3.71 -41.15
C HIS A 89 16.39 -4.51 -40.06
N GLY A 90 15.41 -3.84 -39.45
CA GLY A 90 14.55 -4.35 -38.39
C GLY A 90 14.00 -5.75 -38.63
N VAL A 91 14.51 -6.71 -37.85
CA VAL A 91 13.97 -8.06 -37.77
C VAL A 91 12.64 -7.99 -37.02
N GLN A 92 11.55 -8.30 -37.72
CA GLN A 92 10.21 -8.35 -37.16
C GLN A 92 9.98 -9.71 -36.50
N GLY A 93 9.77 -9.73 -35.19
CA GLY A 93 9.40 -10.91 -34.43
C GLY A 93 7.89 -11.06 -34.33
N ASN A 94 7.31 -11.93 -35.16
CA ASN A 94 5.95 -12.45 -34.94
C ASN A 94 5.96 -13.84 -34.27
N ASP A 95 7.08 -14.55 -34.33
CA ASP A 95 7.27 -15.86 -33.72
C ASP A 95 7.45 -15.74 -32.19
N PRO A 96 6.60 -16.38 -31.37
CA PRO A 96 6.75 -16.33 -29.92
C PRO A 96 8.04 -17.00 -29.43
N GLY A 97 8.56 -18.00 -30.17
CA GLY A 97 9.85 -18.62 -29.86
C GLY A 97 11.00 -17.62 -29.96
N ALA A 98 11.09 -16.90 -31.09
CA ALA A 98 12.09 -15.86 -31.31
C ALA A 98 11.99 -14.71 -30.28
N VAL A 99 10.77 -14.30 -29.90
CA VAL A 99 10.56 -13.30 -28.85
C VAL A 99 11.09 -13.81 -27.50
N PHE A 100 10.82 -15.07 -27.14
CA PHE A 100 11.36 -15.65 -25.91
C PHE A 100 12.89 -15.76 -25.96
N GLU A 101 13.46 -16.33 -27.02
CA GLU A 101 14.92 -16.44 -27.25
C GLU A 101 15.64 -15.08 -27.17
N PHE A 102 15.01 -14.01 -27.64
CA PHE A 102 15.58 -12.67 -27.57
C PHE A 102 15.81 -12.21 -26.12
N PHE A 103 14.87 -12.48 -25.21
CA PHE A 103 14.96 -12.08 -23.80
C PHE A 103 15.58 -13.15 -22.88
N ALA A 104 15.52 -14.43 -23.28
CA ALA A 104 15.92 -15.59 -22.48
C ALA A 104 17.35 -15.55 -21.88
N PRO A 105 18.36 -14.91 -22.51
CA PRO A 105 19.67 -14.77 -21.89
C PRO A 105 19.67 -13.98 -20.57
N GLY A 106 18.68 -13.12 -20.34
CA GLY A 106 18.49 -12.41 -19.07
C GLY A 106 17.76 -13.23 -18.00
N PHE A 107 17.23 -14.41 -18.32
CA PHE A 107 16.45 -15.22 -17.40
C PHE A 107 17.31 -16.26 -16.69
N ALA A 108 17.09 -16.40 -15.37
CA ALA A 108 17.71 -17.44 -14.56
C ALA A 108 17.06 -18.81 -14.86
N CYS A 109 17.62 -19.53 -15.84
CA CYS A 109 17.17 -20.83 -16.34
C CYS A 109 18.33 -21.52 -17.07
N ASP A 110 18.39 -22.86 -17.05
CA ASP A 110 19.34 -23.59 -17.90
C ASP A 110 18.92 -23.57 -19.38
N GLU A 111 19.89 -23.81 -20.27
CA GLU A 111 19.65 -23.80 -21.73
C GLU A 111 18.67 -24.89 -22.20
N PRO A 112 18.74 -26.16 -21.72
CA PRO A 112 17.77 -27.19 -22.12
C PRO A 112 16.31 -26.81 -21.84
N THR A 113 16.04 -26.18 -20.69
CA THR A 113 14.69 -25.74 -20.33
C THR A 113 14.26 -24.55 -21.19
N LYS A 114 15.18 -23.62 -21.52
CA LYS A 114 14.88 -22.51 -22.45
C LYS A 114 14.51 -23.05 -23.83
N ASP A 115 15.28 -23.99 -24.36
CA ASP A 115 15.00 -24.64 -25.65
C ASP A 115 13.65 -25.36 -25.65
N GLU A 116 13.31 -26.02 -24.55
CA GLU A 116 12.01 -26.68 -24.40
C GLU A 116 10.86 -25.66 -24.41
N ILE A 117 10.95 -24.57 -23.64
CA ILE A 117 9.93 -23.51 -23.60
C ILE A 117 9.77 -22.90 -24.99
N THR A 118 10.87 -22.57 -25.67
CA THR A 118 10.87 -22.04 -27.03
C THR A 118 10.16 -22.99 -28.00
N ARG A 119 10.50 -24.28 -27.96
CA ARG A 119 9.87 -25.29 -28.82
C ARG A 119 8.38 -25.40 -28.55
N GLU A 120 7.95 -25.37 -27.29
CA GLU A 120 6.53 -25.41 -26.96
C GLU A 120 5.77 -24.18 -27.43
N LEU A 121 6.36 -22.98 -27.32
CA LEU A 121 5.77 -21.75 -27.83
C LEU A 121 5.57 -21.82 -29.36
N ARG A 122 6.59 -22.31 -30.08
CA ARG A 122 6.51 -22.55 -31.53
C ARG A 122 5.47 -23.62 -31.87
N ASN A 123 5.38 -24.70 -31.09
CA ASN A 123 4.37 -25.75 -31.29
C ASN A 123 2.95 -25.24 -31.04
N CYS A 124 2.74 -24.39 -30.02
CA CYS A 124 1.45 -23.75 -29.76
C CYS A 124 1.04 -22.82 -30.91
N ALA A 125 1.98 -22.02 -31.44
CA ALA A 125 1.73 -21.11 -32.56
C ALA A 125 1.46 -21.84 -33.89
N SER A 126 2.19 -22.92 -34.15
CA SER A 126 2.10 -23.71 -35.39
C SER A 126 1.00 -24.77 -35.38
N MET A 127 0.47 -25.12 -34.20
CA MET A 127 -0.37 -26.28 -33.96
C MET A 127 0.28 -27.56 -34.51
N SER A 128 1.45 -27.95 -34.00
CA SER A 128 2.25 -29.07 -34.55
C SER A 128 2.52 -30.19 -33.53
N LYS A 129 3.15 -31.28 -34.01
CA LYS A 129 3.40 -32.54 -33.27
C LYS A 129 3.97 -32.33 -31.85
N PRO A 130 3.65 -33.23 -30.88
CA PRO A 130 3.08 -34.58 -31.04
C PRO A 130 1.54 -34.65 -31.13
N VAL A 131 0.84 -33.52 -31.05
CA VAL A 131 -0.62 -33.43 -31.21
C VAL A 131 -0.95 -32.30 -32.18
N GLY A 132 -1.38 -32.64 -33.40
CA GLY A 132 -1.74 -31.68 -34.45
C GLY A 132 -3.25 -31.49 -34.62
N PRO A 133 -3.70 -30.58 -35.51
CA PRO A 133 -5.10 -30.38 -35.86
C PRO A 133 -5.82 -31.66 -36.30
N GLU A 134 -5.09 -32.59 -36.93
CA GLU A 134 -5.57 -33.90 -37.36
C GLU A 134 -5.98 -34.82 -36.20
N ASP A 135 -5.39 -34.64 -35.01
CA ASP A 135 -5.71 -35.42 -33.81
C ASP A 135 -6.94 -34.86 -33.07
N LEU A 136 -7.37 -33.63 -33.37
CA LEU A 136 -8.45 -32.95 -32.63
C LEU A 136 -9.79 -33.69 -32.66
N PRO A 137 -10.27 -34.24 -33.79
CA PRO A 137 -11.52 -35.00 -33.81
C PRO A 137 -11.54 -36.17 -32.81
N ASP A 138 -10.43 -36.92 -32.75
CA ASP A 138 -10.26 -38.06 -31.84
C ASP A 138 -10.06 -37.62 -30.39
N MET A 139 -9.44 -36.46 -30.15
CA MET A 139 -9.32 -35.91 -28.80
C MET A 139 -10.64 -35.33 -28.28
N LEU A 140 -11.50 -34.81 -29.16
CA LEU A 140 -12.83 -34.30 -28.82
C LEU A 140 -13.87 -35.42 -28.69
N ASN A 141 -13.68 -36.53 -29.42
CA ASN A 141 -14.54 -37.71 -29.37
C ASN A 141 -13.71 -38.97 -29.07
N PRO A 142 -13.12 -39.08 -27.87
CA PRO A 142 -12.17 -40.15 -27.60
C PRO A 142 -12.81 -41.53 -27.51
N GLY A 143 -12.04 -42.53 -27.92
CA GLY A 143 -12.35 -43.92 -27.63
C GLY A 143 -12.13 -44.26 -26.15
N ILE A 144 -12.91 -45.24 -25.66
CA ILE A 144 -12.80 -45.79 -24.31
C ILE A 144 -12.35 -47.24 -24.42
N SER A 145 -11.32 -47.60 -23.65
CA SER A 145 -10.82 -48.96 -23.52
C SER A 145 -11.12 -49.49 -22.12
N LEU A 146 -11.52 -50.76 -22.04
CA LEU A 146 -11.80 -51.46 -20.80
C LEU A 146 -10.67 -52.44 -20.54
N VAL A 147 -10.01 -52.29 -19.39
CA VAL A 147 -8.82 -53.05 -19.02
C VAL A 147 -9.14 -53.95 -17.83
N LEU A 148 -8.88 -55.24 -17.96
CA LEU A 148 -8.99 -56.24 -16.90
C LEU A 148 -7.66 -56.29 -16.13
N ILE A 149 -7.71 -56.19 -14.81
CA ILE A 149 -6.50 -56.15 -13.98
C ILE A 149 -6.76 -56.84 -12.63
N PRO A 150 -5.74 -57.45 -11.97
CA PRO A 150 -5.86 -57.95 -10.61
C PRO A 150 -6.28 -56.86 -9.62
N ARG A 151 -7.21 -57.19 -8.72
CA ARG A 151 -7.69 -56.29 -7.67
C ARG A 151 -6.56 -55.79 -6.76
N SER A 152 -5.55 -56.62 -6.53
CA SER A 152 -4.35 -56.27 -5.74
C SER A 152 -3.53 -55.15 -6.37
N SER A 153 -3.64 -54.94 -7.69
CA SER A 153 -2.89 -53.90 -8.43
C SER A 153 -3.53 -52.51 -8.35
N VAL A 154 -4.66 -52.36 -7.65
CA VAL A 154 -5.39 -51.08 -7.60
C VAL A 154 -5.90 -50.73 -6.20
N HIS A 155 -6.08 -49.43 -5.98
CA HIS A 155 -6.82 -48.89 -4.85
C HIS A 155 -8.09 -48.21 -5.35
N MET A 156 -9.23 -48.57 -4.76
CA MET A 156 -10.54 -47.99 -5.06
C MET A 156 -11.04 -47.19 -3.86
N TYR A 157 -11.70 -46.07 -4.15
CA TYR A 157 -12.27 -45.15 -3.17
C TYR A 157 -13.74 -44.88 -3.55
N GLY A 158 -14.63 -44.92 -2.56
CA GLY A 158 -16.07 -44.89 -2.80
C GLY A 158 -16.59 -46.14 -3.54
N PRO A 159 -17.86 -46.14 -3.98
CA PRO A 159 -18.48 -47.29 -4.66
C PRO A 159 -18.07 -47.38 -6.15
N PHE A 160 -16.77 -47.34 -6.46
CA PHE A 160 -16.27 -47.22 -7.83
C PHE A 160 -16.71 -48.37 -8.75
N GLU A 161 -16.57 -49.61 -8.30
CA GLU A 161 -16.89 -50.81 -9.09
C GLU A 161 -18.42 -50.92 -9.33
N GLU A 162 -19.22 -50.59 -8.31
CA GLU A 162 -20.68 -50.57 -8.40
C GLU A 162 -21.16 -49.52 -9.41
N LEU A 163 -20.63 -48.30 -9.32
CA LEU A 163 -21.02 -47.20 -10.21
C LEU A 163 -20.51 -47.39 -11.65
N THR A 164 -19.35 -48.03 -11.85
CA THR A 164 -18.85 -48.31 -13.21
C THR A 164 -19.50 -49.52 -13.88
N TYR A 165 -20.27 -50.34 -13.16
CA TYR A 165 -20.95 -51.51 -13.73
C TYR A 165 -21.87 -51.18 -14.91
N SER A 166 -22.67 -50.11 -14.80
CA SER A 166 -23.59 -49.67 -15.87
C SER A 166 -22.84 -49.22 -17.13
N LEU A 167 -21.67 -48.59 -16.97
CA LEU A 167 -20.77 -48.22 -18.06
C LEU A 167 -20.20 -49.47 -18.76
N VAL A 168 -19.62 -50.41 -18.00
CA VAL A 168 -19.02 -51.64 -18.55
C VAL A 168 -20.08 -52.45 -19.31
N LYS A 169 -21.26 -52.61 -18.73
CA LYS A 169 -22.41 -53.28 -19.36
C LYS A 169 -22.89 -52.52 -20.60
N GLY A 170 -23.00 -51.20 -20.54
CA GLY A 170 -23.41 -50.35 -21.66
C GLY A 170 -22.45 -50.41 -22.85
N LEU A 171 -21.16 -50.66 -22.59
CA LEU A 171 -20.15 -50.92 -23.62
C LEU A 171 -20.13 -52.40 -24.09
N GLY A 172 -21.04 -53.24 -23.58
CA GLY A 172 -21.22 -54.62 -24.02
C GLY A 172 -20.12 -55.57 -23.55
N VAL A 173 -19.67 -55.43 -22.31
CA VAL A 173 -18.73 -56.34 -21.64
C VAL A 173 -19.39 -56.93 -20.39
N ALA A 174 -19.23 -58.24 -20.18
CA ALA A 174 -19.73 -58.93 -18.99
C ALA A 174 -18.82 -58.66 -17.77
N PRO A 175 -19.35 -58.71 -16.53
CA PRO A 175 -18.51 -58.60 -15.33
C PRO A 175 -17.46 -59.72 -15.26
N PRO A 176 -16.35 -59.51 -14.53
CA PRO A 176 -15.32 -60.52 -14.35
C PRO A 176 -15.87 -61.83 -13.78
N VAL A 177 -15.31 -62.96 -14.21
CA VAL A 177 -15.69 -64.30 -13.73
C VAL A 177 -15.18 -64.58 -12.31
N SER A 178 -14.10 -63.89 -11.89
CA SER A 178 -13.51 -63.97 -10.55
C SER A 178 -13.56 -62.62 -9.84
N ASN A 179 -13.82 -62.62 -8.54
CA ASN A 179 -13.78 -61.43 -7.68
C ASN A 179 -12.36 -60.86 -7.51
N ASP A 180 -11.32 -61.62 -7.85
CA ASP A 180 -9.91 -61.19 -7.78
C ASP A 180 -9.52 -60.28 -8.96
N LEU A 181 -10.39 -60.13 -9.96
CA LEU A 181 -10.18 -59.29 -11.14
C LEU A 181 -11.17 -58.13 -11.15
N VAL A 182 -10.74 -56.99 -11.69
CA VAL A 182 -11.57 -55.79 -11.85
C VAL A 182 -11.43 -55.24 -13.26
N ILE A 183 -12.50 -54.61 -13.77
CA ILE A 183 -12.47 -53.92 -15.07
C ILE A 183 -12.40 -52.42 -14.81
N ILE A 184 -11.40 -51.76 -15.40
CA ILE A 184 -11.19 -50.32 -15.27
C ILE A 184 -11.25 -49.67 -16.65
N PRO A 185 -12.07 -48.62 -16.83
CA PRO A 185 -12.06 -47.84 -18.06
C PRO A 185 -10.83 -46.93 -18.12
N CYS A 186 -10.27 -46.75 -19.31
CA CYS A 186 -9.31 -45.70 -19.62
C CYS A 186 -9.57 -45.11 -21.01
N LEU A 187 -9.00 -43.95 -21.30
CA LEU A 187 -9.00 -43.43 -22.67
C LEU A 187 -8.19 -44.39 -23.56
N SER A 188 -8.66 -44.69 -24.77
CA SER A 188 -7.91 -45.58 -25.68
C SER A 188 -6.52 -45.04 -26.00
N ARG A 189 -6.34 -43.72 -26.03
CA ARG A 189 -5.03 -43.06 -26.20
C ARG A 189 -4.10 -43.24 -24.98
N GLN A 190 -4.66 -43.52 -23.81
CA GLN A 190 -3.92 -43.80 -22.57
C GLN A 190 -3.51 -45.27 -22.45
N LEU A 191 -4.16 -46.17 -23.20
CA LEU A 191 -3.94 -47.62 -23.12
C LEU A 191 -2.47 -48.06 -23.25
N PRO A 192 -1.65 -47.54 -24.19
CA PRO A 192 -0.24 -47.95 -24.27
C PRO A 192 0.55 -47.66 -22.98
N ALA A 193 0.28 -46.53 -22.33
CA ALA A 193 0.90 -46.20 -21.06
C ALA A 193 0.39 -47.10 -19.93
N VAL A 194 -0.90 -47.45 -19.93
CA VAL A 194 -1.46 -48.41 -18.95
C VAL A 194 -0.76 -49.76 -19.08
N LEU A 195 -0.69 -50.33 -20.29
CA LEU A 195 -0.05 -51.63 -20.52
C LEU A 195 1.45 -51.63 -20.19
N ASN A 196 2.12 -50.48 -20.32
CA ASN A 196 3.54 -50.35 -19.96
C ASN A 196 3.77 -50.37 -18.44
N TYR A 197 2.96 -49.64 -17.67
CA TYR A 197 3.12 -49.52 -16.21
C TYR A 197 2.36 -50.58 -15.41
N PHE A 198 1.46 -51.32 -16.07
CA PHE A 198 0.66 -52.40 -15.52
C PHE A 198 0.73 -53.58 -16.51
N PRO A 199 1.86 -54.31 -16.57
CA PRO A 199 2.05 -55.41 -17.53
C PRO A 199 1.07 -56.58 -17.35
N GLU A 200 0.46 -56.70 -16.17
CA GLU A 200 -0.59 -57.66 -15.85
C GLU A 200 -1.98 -57.24 -16.36
N ALA A 201 -2.11 -56.05 -16.93
CA ALA A 201 -3.38 -55.52 -17.39
C ALA A 201 -3.69 -55.98 -18.82
N GLU A 202 -4.90 -56.48 -19.05
CA GLU A 202 -5.35 -57.01 -20.35
C GLU A 202 -6.45 -56.11 -20.94
N ASN A 203 -6.31 -55.71 -22.21
CA ASN A 203 -7.36 -54.96 -22.91
C ASN A 203 -8.51 -55.88 -23.32
N VAL A 204 -9.67 -55.72 -22.68
CA VAL A 204 -10.88 -56.53 -22.96
C VAL A 204 -11.61 -56.03 -24.19
N LYS A 205 -11.78 -54.70 -24.30
CA LYS A 205 -12.55 -54.07 -25.39
C LYS A 205 -12.16 -52.61 -25.54
N SER A 206 -12.04 -52.16 -26.78
CA SER A 206 -11.90 -50.74 -27.14
C SER A 206 -13.08 -50.30 -28.01
N VAL A 207 -13.73 -49.21 -27.63
CA VAL A 207 -14.86 -48.63 -28.37
C VAL A 207 -14.46 -47.23 -28.85
N PRO A 208 -14.22 -47.03 -30.16
CA PRO A 208 -13.84 -45.72 -30.70
C PRO A 208 -15.02 -44.74 -30.63
N GLY A 209 -14.73 -43.45 -30.43
CA GLY A 209 -15.78 -42.41 -30.43
C GLY A 209 -16.84 -42.55 -29.34
N ALA A 210 -16.56 -43.31 -28.27
CA ALA A 210 -17.55 -43.66 -27.25
C ALA A 210 -17.91 -42.49 -26.30
N ALA A 211 -17.08 -41.45 -26.26
CA ALA A 211 -17.24 -40.35 -25.32
C ALA A 211 -17.10 -38.98 -26.00
N LYS A 212 -17.59 -37.93 -25.34
CA LYS A 212 -17.38 -36.53 -25.72
C LYS A 212 -16.50 -35.84 -24.68
N ALA A 213 -15.39 -35.27 -25.12
CA ALA A 213 -14.46 -34.60 -24.25
C ALA A 213 -14.95 -33.20 -23.84
N HIS A 214 -14.69 -32.84 -22.58
CA HIS A 214 -14.90 -31.50 -22.05
C HIS A 214 -13.67 -30.62 -22.34
N ALA A 215 -13.70 -29.36 -21.90
CA ALA A 215 -12.61 -28.41 -22.06
C ALA A 215 -11.24 -28.87 -21.48
N ALA A 216 -11.24 -29.83 -20.55
CA ALA A 216 -10.01 -30.41 -20.00
C ALA A 216 -9.43 -31.56 -20.86
N ILE A 217 -10.12 -31.97 -21.93
CA ILE A 217 -9.88 -33.12 -22.81
C ILE A 217 -9.98 -34.48 -22.10
N ARG A 218 -9.31 -34.65 -20.97
CA ARG A 218 -9.28 -35.88 -20.18
C ARG A 218 -10.55 -36.17 -19.37
N THR A 219 -11.46 -35.20 -19.28
CA THR A 219 -12.77 -35.39 -18.68
C THR A 219 -13.78 -35.56 -19.79
N VAL A 220 -14.57 -36.63 -19.74
CA VAL A 220 -15.47 -36.99 -20.82
C VAL A 220 -16.85 -37.35 -20.29
N SER A 221 -17.88 -37.08 -21.09
CA SER A 221 -19.21 -37.66 -20.91
C SER A 221 -19.38 -38.84 -21.84
N ILE A 222 -19.87 -39.97 -21.33
CA ILE A 222 -20.11 -41.18 -22.12
C ILE A 222 -21.62 -41.29 -22.37
N THR A 223 -22.01 -41.55 -23.62
CA THR A 223 -23.42 -41.60 -23.99
C THR A 223 -24.13 -42.74 -23.24
N GLY A 224 -25.25 -42.44 -22.58
CA GLY A 224 -26.02 -43.43 -21.81
C GLY A 224 -25.44 -43.75 -20.43
N TYR A 225 -24.43 -43.01 -19.97
CA TYR A 225 -23.86 -43.15 -18.62
C TYR A 225 -24.10 -41.89 -17.79
N GLU A 226 -24.41 -42.09 -16.50
CA GLU A 226 -24.89 -41.02 -15.61
C GLU A 226 -23.78 -40.15 -15.00
N PHE A 227 -22.52 -40.60 -15.07
CA PHE A 227 -21.37 -39.85 -14.56
C PHE A 227 -20.48 -39.34 -15.69
N ASP A 228 -19.87 -38.19 -15.48
CA ASP A 228 -18.68 -37.79 -16.22
C ASP A 228 -17.46 -38.54 -15.67
N VAL A 229 -16.49 -38.84 -16.53
CA VAL A 229 -15.29 -39.59 -16.13
C VAL A 229 -14.04 -38.78 -16.40
N LYS A 230 -13.24 -38.56 -15.36
CA LYS A 230 -11.94 -37.87 -15.42
C LYS A 230 -10.84 -38.94 -15.47
N PHE A 231 -10.16 -39.06 -16.60
CA PHE A 231 -9.11 -40.04 -16.81
C PHE A 231 -7.72 -39.44 -16.67
N SER A 232 -6.73 -40.28 -16.37
CA SER A 232 -5.35 -39.98 -16.68
C SER A 232 -5.12 -39.95 -18.19
N LEU A 233 -4.34 -38.98 -18.64
CA LEU A 233 -3.94 -38.84 -20.04
C LEU A 233 -2.47 -38.42 -20.09
N ALA A 234 -1.62 -39.27 -20.69
CA ALA A 234 -0.20 -39.01 -20.94
C ALA A 234 -0.02 -38.02 -22.09
N CYS A 235 -0.62 -36.84 -21.95
CA CYS A 235 -0.53 -35.72 -22.88
C CYS A 235 -0.16 -34.47 -22.07
N GLN A 236 0.77 -33.68 -22.60
CA GLN A 236 1.18 -32.42 -22.00
C GLN A 236 0.29 -31.30 -22.52
N ILE A 237 -0.46 -30.65 -21.62
CA ILE A 237 -1.31 -29.50 -21.96
C ILE A 237 -0.96 -28.39 -20.97
N THR A 238 -0.58 -27.21 -21.48
CA THR A 238 -0.10 -26.06 -20.70
C THR A 238 1.01 -26.43 -19.69
N SER A 239 2.09 -27.04 -20.18
CA SER A 239 3.27 -27.42 -19.38
C SER A 239 3.08 -28.55 -18.36
N ALA A 240 1.89 -29.13 -18.24
CA ALA A 240 1.61 -30.19 -17.27
C ALA A 240 1.18 -31.46 -17.98
N LEU A 241 1.77 -32.59 -17.56
CA LEU A 241 1.30 -33.91 -17.94
C LEU A 241 -0.09 -34.16 -17.33
N ARG A 242 -1.06 -34.53 -18.15
CA ARG A 242 -2.47 -34.64 -17.77
C ARG A 242 -2.85 -35.97 -17.12
N VAL A 243 -1.91 -36.56 -16.38
CA VAL A 243 -2.13 -37.69 -15.47
C VAL A 243 -2.67 -37.21 -14.11
N LEU A 244 -3.51 -38.01 -13.47
CA LEU A 244 -4.15 -37.68 -12.19
C LEU A 244 -3.33 -38.27 -11.02
N PRO A 245 -2.83 -37.44 -10.09
CA PRO A 245 -1.99 -37.94 -9.01
C PRO A 245 -2.78 -38.84 -8.05
N ARG A 246 -2.12 -39.87 -7.50
CA ARG A 246 -2.71 -40.86 -6.57
C ARG A 246 -3.49 -40.21 -5.41
N TRP A 247 -2.95 -39.14 -4.83
CA TRP A 247 -3.60 -38.45 -3.70
C TRP A 247 -4.95 -37.83 -4.07
N SER A 248 -5.14 -37.41 -5.34
CA SER A 248 -6.40 -36.80 -5.78
C SER A 248 -7.54 -37.82 -5.86
N ALA A 249 -7.23 -39.06 -6.21
CA ALA A 249 -8.20 -40.16 -6.19
C ALA A 249 -8.63 -40.48 -4.74
N ALA A 250 -7.67 -40.51 -3.80
CA ALA A 250 -7.95 -40.77 -2.40
C ALA A 250 -8.82 -39.68 -1.74
N ALA A 251 -8.53 -38.41 -2.04
CA ALA A 251 -9.22 -37.27 -1.43
C ALA A 251 -10.62 -36.99 -2.01
N ALA A 252 -10.92 -37.47 -3.22
CA ALA A 252 -12.11 -37.08 -3.98
C ALA A 252 -13.44 -37.34 -3.23
N PRO A 253 -13.75 -38.56 -2.75
CA PRO A 253 -15.03 -38.83 -2.09
C PRO A 253 -15.19 -38.06 -0.76
N GLY A 254 -14.15 -38.05 0.08
CA GLY A 254 -14.18 -37.36 1.37
C GLY A 254 -14.32 -35.84 1.23
N THR A 255 -13.59 -35.24 0.28
CA THR A 255 -13.73 -33.82 -0.04
C THR A 255 -15.13 -33.51 -0.57
N THR A 256 -15.67 -34.36 -1.44
CA THR A 256 -17.04 -34.18 -1.96
C THR A 256 -18.08 -34.16 -0.84
N ALA A 257 -17.97 -35.08 0.13
CA ALA A 257 -18.89 -35.12 1.27
C ALA A 257 -18.83 -33.83 2.10
N LEU A 258 -17.62 -33.38 2.48
CA LEU A 258 -17.43 -32.12 3.21
C LEU A 258 -18.00 -30.92 2.44
N MET A 259 -17.70 -30.82 1.14
CA MET A 259 -18.14 -29.70 0.31
C MET A 259 -19.67 -29.66 0.19
N LYS A 260 -20.35 -30.80 0.07
CA LYS A 260 -21.83 -30.84 0.05
C LYS A 260 -22.47 -30.35 1.35
N GLU A 261 -21.76 -30.41 2.47
CA GLU A 261 -22.25 -29.93 3.77
C GLU A 261 -22.07 -28.42 3.95
N ILE A 262 -20.99 -27.84 3.42
CA ILE A 262 -20.61 -26.43 3.67
C ILE A 262 -20.99 -25.46 2.55
N LEU A 263 -21.28 -25.95 1.34
CA LEU A 263 -21.61 -25.08 0.21
C LEU A 263 -23.06 -24.58 0.30
N PRO A 264 -23.32 -23.30 -0.05
CA PRO A 264 -24.68 -22.77 -0.10
C PRO A 264 -25.51 -23.46 -1.20
N GLU A 265 -26.83 -23.52 -1.01
CA GLU A 265 -27.78 -24.26 -1.87
C GLU A 265 -27.64 -23.93 -3.37
N ASP A 266 -27.43 -22.65 -3.69
CA ASP A 266 -27.30 -22.18 -5.07
C ASP A 266 -25.91 -22.35 -5.69
N LEU A 267 -24.94 -22.86 -4.92
CA LEU A 267 -23.61 -23.23 -5.38
C LEU A 267 -23.51 -24.76 -5.52
N TRP A 268 -23.82 -25.26 -6.71
CA TRP A 268 -23.79 -26.70 -6.96
C TRP A 268 -22.36 -27.22 -7.06
N LEU A 269 -22.19 -28.51 -6.74
CA LEU A 269 -20.92 -29.20 -6.85
C LEU A 269 -21.04 -30.32 -7.87
N PHE A 270 -20.13 -30.37 -8.83
CA PHE A 270 -19.87 -31.58 -9.60
C PHE A 270 -19.07 -32.55 -8.73
N GLY A 271 -19.75 -33.32 -7.89
CA GLY A 271 -19.12 -34.16 -6.88
C GLY A 271 -18.26 -35.25 -7.49
N GLU A 272 -17.04 -35.43 -6.97
CA GLU A 272 -16.14 -36.53 -7.36
C GLU A 272 -16.36 -37.69 -6.36
N VAL A 273 -17.31 -38.57 -6.68
CA VAL A 273 -17.93 -39.51 -5.72
C VAL A 273 -17.21 -40.84 -5.57
N ALA A 274 -16.43 -41.23 -6.57
CA ALA A 274 -15.66 -42.47 -6.54
C ALA A 274 -14.41 -42.36 -7.43
N ALA A 275 -13.37 -43.13 -7.11
CA ALA A 275 -12.12 -43.12 -7.85
C ALA A 275 -11.38 -44.46 -7.77
N VAL A 276 -10.51 -44.70 -8.75
CA VAL A 276 -9.54 -45.81 -8.76
C VAL A 276 -8.17 -45.29 -9.17
N THR A 277 -7.11 -45.91 -8.66
CA THR A 277 -5.70 -45.61 -9.00
C THR A 277 -4.85 -46.86 -8.81
N GLY A 278 -3.62 -46.88 -9.34
CA GLY A 278 -2.69 -48.00 -9.15
C GLY A 278 -2.23 -48.18 -7.71
N SER A 279 -1.92 -49.42 -7.31
CA SER A 279 -1.39 -49.76 -5.99
C SER A 279 0.13 -49.74 -5.90
N GLN A 280 0.85 -49.51 -7.01
CA GLN A 280 2.31 -49.47 -7.04
C GLN A 280 2.90 -48.52 -5.99
N GLU A 281 4.08 -48.88 -5.47
CA GLU A 281 4.85 -48.04 -4.54
C GLU A 281 5.29 -46.73 -5.20
N ASP A 282 5.72 -46.79 -6.47
CA ASP A 282 6.03 -45.60 -7.25
C ASP A 282 4.74 -44.86 -7.64
N LYS A 283 4.53 -43.73 -6.95
CA LYS A 283 3.38 -42.84 -7.15
C LYS A 283 3.35 -42.22 -8.56
N SER A 284 4.48 -42.14 -9.24
CA SER A 284 4.62 -41.60 -10.60
C SER A 284 4.17 -42.57 -11.68
N GLU A 285 4.18 -43.88 -11.39
CA GLU A 285 3.68 -44.95 -12.24
C GLU A 285 2.19 -45.21 -11.96
N ALA A 286 1.82 -45.34 -10.68
CA ALA A 286 0.46 -45.62 -10.22
C ALA A 286 -0.60 -44.64 -10.78
N ARG A 287 -0.19 -43.39 -11.02
CA ARG A 287 -1.06 -42.32 -11.56
C ARG A 287 -1.55 -42.59 -12.98
N HIS A 288 -0.92 -43.48 -13.76
CA HIS A 288 -1.28 -43.71 -15.17
C HIS A 288 -2.59 -44.49 -15.36
N LEU A 289 -3.08 -45.18 -14.33
CA LEU A 289 -4.38 -45.87 -14.29
C LEU A 289 -5.48 -45.07 -13.59
N THR A 290 -5.16 -43.90 -13.04
CA THR A 290 -6.12 -43.14 -12.23
C THR A 290 -7.35 -42.72 -13.04
N CYS A 291 -8.53 -42.98 -12.46
CA CYS A 291 -9.84 -42.63 -13.01
C CYS A 291 -10.75 -42.14 -11.87
N ILE A 292 -11.46 -41.03 -12.08
CA ILE A 292 -12.37 -40.42 -11.08
C ILE A 292 -13.75 -40.24 -11.71
N LEU A 293 -14.79 -40.72 -11.02
CA LEU A 293 -16.19 -40.54 -11.39
C LEU A 293 -16.74 -39.24 -10.82
N ARG A 294 -17.38 -38.44 -11.66
CA ARG A 294 -17.94 -37.13 -11.34
C ARG A 294 -19.42 -37.08 -11.67
N GLU A 295 -20.23 -36.56 -10.76
CA GLU A 295 -21.67 -36.37 -10.98
C GLU A 295 -21.94 -35.50 -12.21
N ASN A 296 -22.86 -35.93 -13.08
CA ASN A 296 -23.33 -35.13 -14.20
C ASN A 296 -24.54 -34.29 -13.76
N LEU A 297 -24.40 -32.97 -13.77
CA LEU A 297 -25.47 -32.05 -13.35
C LEU A 297 -26.43 -31.66 -14.48
N VAL A 298 -26.24 -32.15 -15.71
CA VAL A 298 -27.11 -31.83 -16.85
C VAL A 298 -28.57 -32.24 -16.62
N PRO A 299 -28.89 -33.46 -16.12
CA PRO A 299 -30.28 -33.85 -15.83
C PRO A 299 -30.94 -32.90 -14.82
N LYS A 300 -30.26 -32.60 -13.71
CA LYS A 300 -30.73 -31.65 -12.69
C LYS A 300 -31.01 -30.27 -13.28
N ALA A 301 -30.14 -29.79 -14.17
CA ALA A 301 -30.35 -28.51 -14.84
C ALA A 301 -31.55 -28.53 -15.80
N GLN A 302 -31.78 -29.65 -16.50
CA GLN A 302 -32.95 -29.82 -17.38
C GLN A 302 -34.26 -29.80 -16.59
N GLU A 303 -34.32 -30.50 -15.45
CA GLU A 303 -35.47 -30.51 -14.54
C GLU A 303 -35.82 -29.09 -14.04
N ASN A 304 -34.81 -28.26 -13.82
CA ASN A 304 -34.97 -26.89 -13.33
C ASN A 304 -35.18 -25.83 -14.44
N ASP A 305 -35.30 -26.23 -15.72
CA ASP A 305 -35.33 -25.31 -16.88
C ASP A 305 -34.11 -24.35 -16.92
N GLU A 306 -32.95 -24.90 -16.54
CA GLU A 306 -31.66 -24.23 -16.51
C GLU A 306 -30.71 -24.75 -17.61
N ALA A 307 -29.77 -23.90 -17.98
CA ALA A 307 -28.63 -24.22 -18.82
C ALA A 307 -27.34 -24.06 -18.00
N LEU A 308 -26.45 -25.03 -18.16
CA LEU A 308 -25.11 -25.01 -17.57
C LEU A 308 -24.12 -24.51 -18.61
N ILE A 309 -23.52 -23.35 -18.37
CA ILE A 309 -22.58 -22.73 -19.31
C ILE A 309 -21.24 -22.53 -18.62
N LEU A 310 -20.18 -23.03 -19.24
CA LEU A 310 -18.83 -22.81 -18.73
C LEU A 310 -18.48 -21.32 -18.76
N VAL A 311 -18.00 -20.76 -17.65
CA VAL A 311 -17.68 -19.33 -17.57
C VAL A 311 -16.59 -18.95 -18.57
N SER A 312 -15.57 -19.79 -18.78
CA SER A 312 -14.56 -19.53 -19.81
C SER A 312 -15.16 -19.47 -21.22
N ALA A 313 -16.20 -20.27 -21.52
CA ALA A 313 -16.85 -20.23 -22.82
C ALA A 313 -17.64 -18.91 -23.03
N LEU A 314 -18.20 -18.33 -21.97
CA LEU A 314 -18.88 -17.02 -22.05
C LEU A 314 -17.92 -15.89 -22.47
N MET A 315 -16.65 -15.99 -22.06
CA MET A 315 -15.60 -15.01 -22.36
C MET A 315 -15.07 -15.10 -23.80
N GLU A 316 -15.26 -16.25 -24.46
CA GLU A 316 -14.75 -16.51 -25.81
C GLU A 316 -15.60 -15.84 -26.88
N LYS A 317 -15.00 -15.63 -28.06
CA LYS A 317 -15.68 -15.09 -29.25
C LYS A 317 -15.90 -16.19 -30.27
N PRO A 318 -17.11 -16.32 -30.88
CA PRO A 318 -17.29 -17.19 -32.03
C PRO A 318 -16.33 -16.80 -33.16
N LEU A 319 -15.96 -17.79 -33.98
CA LEU A 319 -15.08 -17.55 -35.13
C LEU A 319 -15.68 -16.47 -36.05
N GLY A 320 -14.88 -15.44 -36.36
CA GLY A 320 -15.30 -14.32 -37.20
C GLY A 320 -16.13 -13.24 -36.50
N SER A 321 -16.50 -13.42 -35.23
CA SER A 321 -17.24 -12.43 -34.43
C SER A 321 -16.29 -11.52 -33.64
N GLN A 322 -16.69 -10.26 -33.46
CA GLN A 322 -16.05 -9.35 -32.50
C GLN A 322 -16.70 -9.40 -31.12
N GLN A 323 -17.89 -9.98 -31.02
CA GLN A 323 -18.66 -10.15 -29.79
C GLN A 323 -18.38 -11.50 -29.14
N THR A 324 -18.32 -11.50 -27.82
CA THR A 324 -18.23 -12.69 -26.96
C THR A 324 -19.54 -13.46 -26.91
N TYR A 325 -19.49 -14.72 -26.49
CA TYR A 325 -20.71 -15.51 -26.24
C TYR A 325 -21.59 -14.88 -25.16
N ALA A 326 -21.01 -14.22 -24.15
CA ALA A 326 -21.79 -13.44 -23.18
C ALA A 326 -22.60 -12.33 -23.87
N GLU A 327 -21.97 -11.53 -24.73
CA GLU A 327 -22.66 -10.46 -25.46
C GLU A 327 -23.77 -11.01 -26.36
N ILE A 328 -23.52 -12.12 -27.05
CA ILE A 328 -24.48 -12.72 -27.98
C ILE A 328 -25.66 -13.35 -27.23
N LEU A 329 -25.40 -14.17 -26.21
CA LEU A 329 -26.44 -14.92 -25.50
C LEU A 329 -27.36 -14.00 -24.70
N PHE A 330 -26.81 -12.93 -24.13
CA PHE A 330 -27.53 -11.99 -23.27
C PHE A 330 -27.94 -10.68 -23.98
N ASP A 331 -27.71 -10.58 -25.30
CA ASP A 331 -28.03 -9.41 -26.13
C ASP A 331 -27.43 -8.08 -25.58
N LEU A 332 -26.17 -8.12 -25.16
CA LEU A 332 -25.48 -6.97 -24.56
C LEU A 332 -24.87 -6.08 -25.66
N LYS A 333 -25.59 -5.02 -26.05
CA LYS A 333 -25.19 -4.15 -27.17
C LYS A 333 -24.43 -2.92 -26.73
N THR A 334 -24.76 -2.38 -25.56
CA THR A 334 -24.21 -1.13 -25.03
C THR A 334 -23.34 -1.36 -23.80
N THR A 335 -22.43 -0.43 -23.51
CA THR A 335 -21.60 -0.47 -22.29
C THR A 335 -22.45 -0.51 -21.02
N THR A 336 -23.58 0.19 -20.99
CA THR A 336 -24.51 0.21 -19.84
C THR A 336 -25.13 -1.16 -19.59
N GLU A 337 -25.59 -1.85 -20.65
CA GLU A 337 -26.13 -3.21 -20.54
C GLU A 337 -25.05 -4.19 -20.05
N LYS A 338 -23.83 -4.09 -20.59
CA LYS A 338 -22.69 -4.90 -20.15
C LYS A 338 -22.39 -4.68 -18.67
N LYS A 339 -22.31 -3.42 -18.20
CA LYS A 339 -22.09 -3.08 -16.79
C LYS A 339 -23.19 -3.66 -15.90
N LYS A 340 -24.46 -3.52 -16.27
CA LYS A 340 -25.60 -4.05 -15.51
C LYS A 340 -25.57 -5.57 -15.41
N TRP A 341 -25.35 -6.27 -16.52
CA TRP A 341 -25.22 -7.73 -16.54
C TRP A 341 -24.02 -8.19 -15.72
N PHE A 342 -22.87 -7.54 -15.89
CA PHE A 342 -21.65 -7.85 -15.15
C PHE A 342 -21.82 -7.66 -13.64
N MET A 343 -22.49 -6.59 -13.20
CA MET A 343 -22.82 -6.36 -11.80
C MET A 343 -23.69 -7.49 -11.22
N CYS A 344 -24.73 -7.92 -11.95
CA CYS A 344 -25.55 -9.08 -11.54
C CYS A 344 -24.72 -10.37 -11.45
N TYR A 345 -23.82 -10.59 -12.42
CA TYR A 345 -22.92 -11.73 -12.46
C TYR A 345 -21.98 -11.76 -11.25
N ILE A 346 -21.24 -10.68 -10.99
CA ILE A 346 -20.29 -10.66 -9.87
C ILE A 346 -20.97 -10.64 -8.51
N LYS A 347 -22.15 -10.02 -8.39
CA LYS A 347 -22.89 -10.01 -7.12
C LYS A 347 -23.32 -11.42 -6.73
N CYS A 348 -23.86 -12.19 -7.68
CA CYS A 348 -24.19 -13.59 -7.45
C CYS A 348 -22.93 -14.42 -7.15
N LEU A 349 -21.87 -14.22 -7.95
CA LEU A 349 -20.63 -14.99 -7.81
C LEU A 349 -19.90 -14.71 -6.49
N PHE A 350 -19.82 -13.46 -6.04
CA PHE A 350 -19.21 -13.11 -4.75
C PHE A 350 -20.00 -13.67 -3.58
N ARG A 351 -21.32 -13.53 -3.57
CA ARG A 351 -22.16 -14.08 -2.49
C ARG A 351 -21.98 -15.58 -2.33
N LEU A 352 -21.95 -16.32 -3.43
CA LEU A 352 -21.78 -17.78 -3.38
C LEU A 352 -20.33 -18.21 -3.17
N GLY A 353 -19.38 -17.54 -3.82
CA GLY A 353 -17.99 -17.96 -3.83
C GLY A 353 -17.18 -17.54 -2.60
N LEU A 354 -17.59 -16.48 -1.91
CA LEU A 354 -16.92 -16.02 -0.68
C LEU A 354 -17.56 -16.60 0.59
N ASP A 355 -18.78 -17.13 0.52
CA ASP A 355 -19.48 -17.66 1.71
C ASP A 355 -18.73 -18.84 2.39
N PRO A 356 -18.26 -19.89 1.66
CA PRO A 356 -17.47 -20.95 2.28
C PRO A 356 -16.13 -20.45 2.84
N LEU A 357 -15.57 -19.40 2.24
CA LEU A 357 -14.33 -18.80 2.70
C LEU A 357 -14.53 -18.04 4.02
N LEU A 358 -15.60 -17.25 4.11
CA LEU A 358 -15.93 -16.45 5.29
C LEU A 358 -16.34 -17.32 6.48
N ARG A 359 -17.19 -18.33 6.25
CA ARG A 359 -17.75 -19.16 7.33
C ARG A 359 -16.84 -20.29 7.75
N HIS A 360 -16.16 -20.93 6.79
CA HIS A 360 -15.45 -22.19 7.02
C HIS A 360 -13.95 -22.11 6.73
N GLY A 361 -13.45 -21.00 6.20
CA GLY A 361 -12.05 -20.88 5.77
C GLY A 361 -11.72 -21.80 4.60
N VAL A 362 -12.71 -22.12 3.76
CA VAL A 362 -12.55 -23.00 2.58
C VAL A 362 -12.58 -22.17 1.30
N GLY A 363 -11.45 -22.15 0.60
CA GLY A 363 -11.29 -21.44 -0.66
C GLY A 363 -11.43 -22.39 -1.86
N CYS A 364 -12.50 -22.22 -2.64
CA CYS A 364 -12.67 -22.91 -3.91
C CYS A 364 -11.92 -22.20 -5.03
N GLU A 365 -11.46 -22.96 -6.03
CA GLU A 365 -10.73 -22.42 -7.17
C GLU A 365 -11.69 -21.94 -8.27
N PHE A 366 -12.30 -20.76 -8.07
CA PHE A 366 -13.27 -20.13 -8.98
C PHE A 366 -12.67 -19.56 -10.28
N HIS A 367 -11.64 -20.19 -10.85
CA HIS A 367 -11.19 -19.78 -12.19
C HIS A 367 -12.23 -20.14 -13.26
N ALA A 368 -12.18 -19.47 -14.41
CA ALA A 368 -13.22 -19.55 -15.43
C ALA A 368 -13.51 -20.99 -15.95
N GLN A 369 -12.49 -21.86 -16.03
CA GLN A 369 -12.67 -23.27 -16.44
C GLN A 369 -13.26 -24.18 -15.34
N ASN A 370 -13.21 -23.80 -14.06
CA ASN A 370 -13.77 -24.58 -12.95
C ASN A 370 -15.14 -24.06 -12.51
N THR A 371 -15.59 -22.95 -13.10
CA THR A 371 -16.85 -22.29 -12.75
C THR A 371 -17.85 -22.46 -13.88
N VAL A 372 -19.05 -22.94 -13.56
CA VAL A 372 -20.15 -23.14 -14.50
C VAL A 372 -21.31 -22.25 -14.06
N ALA A 373 -21.75 -21.33 -14.92
CA ALA A 373 -22.90 -20.47 -14.65
C ALA A 373 -24.19 -21.26 -14.87
N ARG A 374 -25.13 -21.13 -13.92
CA ARG A 374 -26.49 -21.67 -14.01
C ARG A 374 -27.42 -20.58 -14.52
N ILE A 375 -27.96 -20.75 -15.72
CA ILE A 375 -28.77 -19.74 -16.41
C ILE A 375 -30.17 -20.27 -16.65
N CYS A 376 -31.21 -19.53 -16.24
CA CYS A 376 -32.59 -19.88 -16.59
C CYS A 376 -32.80 -19.74 -18.11
N ARG A 377 -33.31 -20.79 -18.77
CA ARG A 377 -33.47 -20.81 -20.24
C ARG A 377 -34.46 -19.77 -20.74
N LYS A 378 -35.54 -19.53 -19.99
CA LYS A 378 -36.61 -18.57 -20.35
C LYS A 378 -36.22 -17.12 -20.07
N SER A 379 -35.81 -16.83 -18.83
CA SER A 379 -35.55 -15.44 -18.40
C SER A 379 -34.13 -14.96 -18.70
N LYS A 380 -33.20 -15.87 -19.03
CA LYS A 380 -31.76 -15.62 -19.08
C LYS A 380 -31.17 -15.10 -17.77
N ALA A 381 -31.88 -15.21 -16.65
CA ALA A 381 -31.37 -14.81 -15.35
C ALA A 381 -30.29 -15.78 -14.86
N ILE A 382 -29.26 -15.23 -14.20
CA ILE A 382 -28.25 -16.02 -13.49
C ILE A 382 -28.90 -16.54 -12.21
N LYS A 383 -29.03 -17.87 -12.10
CA LYS A 383 -29.66 -18.55 -10.97
C LYS A 383 -28.66 -18.95 -9.89
N GLY A 384 -27.40 -19.10 -10.25
CA GLY A 384 -26.33 -19.50 -9.35
C GLY A 384 -25.12 -19.98 -10.14
N PHE A 385 -24.25 -20.74 -9.47
CA PHE A 385 -23.06 -21.31 -10.07
C PHE A 385 -22.90 -22.77 -9.68
N ALA A 386 -22.08 -23.49 -10.43
CA ALA A 386 -21.60 -24.80 -10.07
C ALA A 386 -20.07 -24.84 -10.17
N ILE A 387 -19.42 -25.54 -9.23
CA ILE A 387 -17.97 -25.70 -9.20
C ILE A 387 -17.56 -27.14 -9.48
N ARG A 388 -16.38 -27.29 -10.07
CA ARG A 388 -15.77 -28.58 -10.40
C ARG A 388 -14.26 -28.56 -10.14
N ASP A 389 -13.67 -29.75 -10.09
CA ASP A 389 -12.25 -29.99 -9.82
C ASP A 389 -11.81 -29.65 -8.39
N LEU A 390 -12.00 -30.61 -7.49
CA LEU A 390 -11.76 -30.46 -6.05
C LEU A 390 -10.27 -30.47 -5.66
N ALA A 391 -9.40 -30.93 -6.56
CA ALA A 391 -7.95 -30.94 -6.32
C ALA A 391 -7.35 -29.53 -6.15
N GLY A 392 -8.08 -28.49 -6.57
CA GLY A 392 -7.68 -27.09 -6.45
C GLY A 392 -8.12 -26.38 -5.17
N VAL A 393 -8.97 -27.03 -4.35
CA VAL A 393 -9.52 -26.45 -3.11
C VAL A 393 -8.43 -26.30 -2.05
N LYS A 394 -8.47 -25.21 -1.30
CA LYS A 394 -7.57 -24.98 -0.16
C LYS A 394 -8.38 -24.72 1.11
N MET A 395 -8.02 -25.38 2.21
CA MET A 395 -8.80 -25.36 3.44
C MET A 395 -7.98 -24.88 4.63
N HIS A 396 -8.54 -23.98 5.44
CA HIS A 396 -7.91 -23.52 6.67
C HIS A 396 -8.20 -24.51 7.82
N ARG A 397 -7.19 -25.31 8.18
CA ARG A 397 -7.31 -26.40 9.15
C ARG A 397 -7.76 -25.92 10.54
N PRO A 398 -7.23 -24.82 11.11
CA PRO A 398 -7.67 -24.34 12.41
C PRO A 398 -9.18 -24.00 12.45
N THR A 399 -9.72 -23.39 11.39
CA THR A 399 -11.15 -23.04 11.33
C THR A 399 -12.03 -24.29 11.30
N LEU A 400 -11.72 -25.24 10.41
CA LEU A 400 -12.50 -26.46 10.26
C LEU A 400 -12.44 -27.35 11.50
N LYS A 401 -11.26 -27.50 12.13
CA LYS A 401 -11.13 -28.25 13.40
C LYS A 401 -11.97 -27.63 14.52
N LYS A 402 -12.01 -26.30 14.62
CA LYS A 402 -12.84 -25.59 15.60
C LYS A 402 -14.34 -25.85 15.39
N GLN A 403 -14.74 -26.16 14.17
CA GLN A 403 -16.13 -26.48 13.80
C GLN A 403 -16.46 -27.98 13.87
N GLY A 404 -15.50 -28.84 14.24
CA GLY A 404 -15.71 -30.29 14.38
C GLY A 404 -15.49 -31.11 13.10
N PHE A 405 -15.03 -30.48 12.02
CA PHE A 405 -14.74 -31.20 10.76
C PHE A 405 -13.43 -31.98 10.86
N HIS A 406 -13.44 -33.19 10.29
CA HIS A 406 -12.25 -34.02 10.10
C HIS A 406 -11.60 -33.63 8.77
N VAL A 407 -10.32 -33.28 8.80
CA VAL A 407 -9.62 -32.70 7.64
C VAL A 407 -8.34 -33.46 7.33
N ASP A 408 -8.23 -33.96 6.10
CA ASP A 408 -7.04 -34.64 5.58
C ASP A 408 -5.90 -33.64 5.29
N ALA A 409 -4.66 -34.08 5.51
CA ALA A 409 -3.50 -33.19 5.54
C ALA A 409 -3.18 -32.50 4.19
N GLY A 410 -3.50 -33.10 3.05
CA GLY A 410 -3.00 -32.69 1.72
C GLY A 410 -3.59 -31.38 1.15
N LEU A 411 -4.84 -31.05 1.47
CA LEU A 411 -5.53 -29.83 0.98
C LEU A 411 -5.56 -28.70 2.01
N CYS A 412 -4.99 -28.94 3.19
CA CYS A 412 -5.05 -28.03 4.32
C CYS A 412 -3.88 -27.03 4.36
N THR A 413 -4.07 -25.95 5.11
CA THR A 413 -3.03 -25.02 5.58
C THR A 413 -3.41 -24.48 6.95
N ASP A 414 -2.43 -24.08 7.74
CA ASP A 414 -2.63 -23.37 9.01
C ASP A 414 -2.57 -21.84 8.84
N ASP A 415 -2.32 -21.36 7.61
CA ASP A 415 -2.28 -19.94 7.26
C ASP A 415 -3.48 -19.56 6.40
N LEU A 416 -4.41 -18.78 6.97
CA LEU A 416 -5.61 -18.30 6.30
C LEU A 416 -5.28 -17.41 5.09
N ASN A 417 -4.18 -16.64 5.13
CA ASN A 417 -3.77 -15.78 4.02
C ASN A 417 -3.44 -16.58 2.76
N GLN A 418 -2.92 -17.81 2.89
CA GLN A 418 -2.71 -18.68 1.72
C GLN A 418 -4.02 -19.10 1.06
N VAL A 419 -5.08 -19.27 1.83
CA VAL A 419 -6.43 -19.54 1.30
C VAL A 419 -6.96 -18.29 0.58
N TRP A 420 -6.80 -17.12 1.21
CA TRP A 420 -7.15 -15.82 0.63
C TRP A 420 -6.42 -15.55 -0.69
N ASN A 421 -5.11 -15.80 -0.77
CA ASN A 421 -4.32 -15.65 -1.99
C ASN A 421 -4.82 -16.54 -3.12
N ARG A 422 -5.16 -17.79 -2.80
CA ARG A 422 -5.71 -18.75 -3.78
C ARG A 422 -7.03 -18.25 -4.36
N VAL A 423 -7.94 -17.80 -3.49
CA VAL A 423 -9.25 -17.28 -3.92
C VAL A 423 -9.08 -15.98 -4.68
N HIS A 424 -8.24 -15.04 -4.21
CA HIS A 424 -7.97 -13.79 -4.89
C HIS A 424 -7.48 -14.03 -6.33
N HIS A 425 -6.47 -14.88 -6.51
CA HIS A 425 -5.96 -15.23 -7.84
C HIS A 425 -7.01 -15.93 -8.71
N ALA A 426 -7.73 -16.92 -8.19
CA ALA A 426 -8.68 -17.72 -8.98
C ALA A 426 -9.96 -16.95 -9.34
N LEU A 427 -10.57 -16.29 -8.35
CA LEU A 427 -11.85 -15.60 -8.47
C LEU A 427 -11.69 -14.19 -9.06
N LEU A 428 -10.81 -13.36 -8.48
CA LEU A 428 -10.70 -11.95 -8.87
C LEU A 428 -9.86 -11.79 -10.14
N GLN A 429 -8.65 -12.34 -10.18
CA GLN A 429 -7.76 -12.15 -11.32
C GLN A 429 -8.17 -13.02 -12.53
N ASN A 430 -8.36 -14.33 -12.33
CA ASN A 430 -8.56 -15.29 -13.43
C ASN A 430 -10.01 -15.48 -13.89
N ASN A 431 -11.00 -14.96 -13.17
CA ASN A 431 -12.39 -15.04 -13.57
C ASN A 431 -12.96 -13.64 -13.79
N ILE A 432 -13.09 -12.84 -12.74
CA ILE A 432 -13.72 -11.51 -12.82
C ILE A 432 -12.90 -10.56 -13.70
N GLY A 433 -11.57 -10.54 -13.55
CA GLY A 433 -10.68 -9.73 -14.36
C GLY A 433 -10.75 -10.07 -15.86
N TYR A 434 -10.75 -11.37 -16.20
CA TYR A 434 -10.91 -11.78 -17.61
C TYR A 434 -12.32 -11.53 -18.15
N MET A 435 -13.36 -11.61 -17.32
CA MET A 435 -14.72 -11.24 -17.75
C MET A 435 -14.82 -9.74 -18.05
N LEU A 436 -14.27 -8.88 -17.18
CA LEU A 436 -14.17 -7.43 -17.42
C LEU A 436 -13.45 -7.15 -18.74
N TYR A 437 -12.30 -7.80 -18.94
CA TYR A 437 -11.51 -7.69 -20.15
C TYR A 437 -12.29 -8.13 -21.39
N ALA A 438 -12.93 -9.31 -21.34
CA ALA A 438 -13.68 -9.88 -22.46
C ALA A 438 -14.86 -8.99 -22.89
N LEU A 439 -15.55 -8.36 -21.93
CA LEU A 439 -16.65 -7.43 -22.19
C LEU A 439 -16.19 -6.03 -22.62
N GLY A 440 -14.88 -5.73 -22.56
CA GLY A 440 -14.32 -4.41 -22.83
C GLY A 440 -14.65 -3.38 -21.74
N LEU A 441 -14.83 -3.82 -20.49
CA LEU A 441 -15.17 -2.97 -19.35
C LEU A 441 -13.95 -2.58 -18.49
N GLU A 442 -12.80 -3.21 -18.69
CA GLU A 442 -11.59 -2.98 -17.89
C GLU A 442 -11.01 -1.56 -18.08
N GLY A 443 -11.09 -0.99 -19.28
CA GLY A 443 -10.58 0.35 -19.62
C GLY A 443 -11.58 1.50 -19.50
N ALA A 444 -12.82 1.23 -19.08
CA ALA A 444 -13.82 2.26 -18.77
C ALA A 444 -13.69 2.67 -17.29
N GLU A 445 -13.90 3.96 -16.97
CA GLU A 445 -13.67 4.53 -15.62
C GLU A 445 -14.37 3.81 -14.44
N ASP A 446 -15.31 2.90 -14.70
CA ASP A 446 -16.15 2.25 -13.69
C ASP A 446 -15.93 0.73 -13.49
N GLY A 447 -15.15 0.02 -14.32
CA GLY A 447 -15.11 -1.45 -14.33
C GLY A 447 -14.67 -2.08 -13.00
N TRP A 448 -13.44 -1.79 -12.56
CA TRP A 448 -12.91 -2.24 -11.27
C TRP A 448 -13.56 -1.51 -10.08
N ALA A 449 -14.14 -0.32 -10.29
CA ALA A 449 -14.92 0.38 -9.26
C ALA A 449 -16.20 -0.39 -8.90
N ILE A 450 -16.92 -0.92 -9.90
CA ILE A 450 -18.08 -1.81 -9.71
C ILE A 450 -17.66 -3.05 -8.91
N VAL A 451 -16.50 -3.65 -9.24
CA VAL A 451 -15.98 -4.82 -8.52
C VAL A 451 -15.71 -4.48 -7.05
N ARG A 452 -14.99 -3.38 -6.77
CA ARG A 452 -14.72 -2.94 -5.39
C ARG A 452 -15.99 -2.66 -4.60
N SER A 453 -16.93 -1.91 -5.18
CA SER A 453 -18.19 -1.57 -4.52
C SER A 453 -19.03 -2.82 -4.22
N THR A 454 -19.12 -3.75 -5.17
CA THR A 454 -19.87 -5.00 -4.95
C THR A 454 -19.16 -5.91 -3.94
N LEU A 455 -17.82 -5.96 -3.96
CA LEU A 455 -17.04 -6.73 -3.00
C LEU A 455 -17.19 -6.18 -1.58
N SER A 456 -17.13 -4.84 -1.42
CA SER A 456 -17.38 -4.15 -0.15
C SER A 456 -18.81 -4.43 0.34
N GLU A 457 -19.82 -4.33 -0.54
CA GLU A 457 -21.21 -4.68 -0.18
C GLU A 457 -21.32 -6.13 0.34
N VAL A 458 -20.69 -7.11 -0.31
CA VAL A 458 -20.77 -8.51 0.13
C VAL A 458 -19.97 -8.78 1.41
N LEU A 459 -18.83 -8.10 1.62
CA LEU A 459 -17.94 -8.35 2.75
C LEU A 459 -18.20 -7.47 3.98
N GLU A 460 -18.85 -6.32 3.84
CA GLU A 460 -19.08 -5.37 4.93
C GLU A 460 -20.50 -5.41 5.49
N THR A 461 -21.52 -5.72 4.67
CA THR A 461 -22.92 -5.67 5.09
C THR A 461 -23.36 -6.92 5.86
N ASP A 462 -22.77 -8.08 5.55
CA ASP A 462 -23.20 -9.40 6.06
C ASP A 462 -22.16 -10.12 6.94
N ALA A 463 -20.91 -9.62 7.05
CA ALA A 463 -19.83 -10.35 7.73
C ALA A 463 -19.23 -9.60 8.92
N GLY A 464 -18.95 -10.35 9.99
CA GLY A 464 -18.26 -9.87 11.19
C GLY A 464 -16.82 -9.39 10.91
N PRO A 465 -15.96 -9.24 11.95
CA PRO A 465 -14.63 -8.63 11.81
C PRO A 465 -13.75 -9.25 10.70
N VAL A 466 -13.94 -10.55 10.39
CA VAL A 466 -13.23 -11.27 9.33
C VAL A 466 -13.52 -10.73 7.92
N GLY A 467 -14.76 -10.30 7.63
CA GLY A 467 -15.13 -9.77 6.31
C GLY A 467 -14.42 -8.44 6.01
N LYS A 468 -14.38 -7.55 7.00
CA LYS A 468 -13.64 -6.27 6.92
C LYS A 468 -12.15 -6.49 6.74
N GLU A 469 -11.58 -7.48 7.44
CA GLU A 469 -10.18 -7.84 7.29
C GLU A 469 -9.87 -8.42 5.91
N MET A 470 -10.73 -9.31 5.40
CA MET A 470 -10.59 -9.90 4.05
C MET A 470 -10.71 -8.83 2.96
N TYR A 471 -11.66 -7.89 3.08
CA TYR A 471 -11.78 -6.77 2.14
C TYR A 471 -10.49 -5.96 2.10
N ARG A 472 -9.98 -5.57 3.28
CA ARG A 472 -8.69 -4.87 3.42
C ARG A 472 -7.54 -5.66 2.78
N TYR A 473 -7.54 -6.98 2.94
CA TYR A 473 -6.52 -7.86 2.35
C TYR A 473 -6.62 -7.89 0.82
N PHE A 474 -7.81 -8.06 0.24
CA PHE A 474 -8.01 -8.10 -1.21
C PHE A 474 -7.78 -6.75 -1.90
N THR A 475 -7.86 -5.64 -1.18
CA THR A 475 -7.61 -4.28 -1.71
C THR A 475 -6.22 -3.73 -1.38
N GLN A 476 -5.27 -4.56 -0.96
CA GLN A 476 -3.88 -4.14 -0.76
C GLN A 476 -3.25 -3.60 -2.04
N GLU A 477 -2.24 -2.73 -1.91
CA GLU A 477 -1.55 -2.12 -3.05
C GLU A 477 -0.88 -3.16 -3.97
N THR A 478 -0.41 -4.26 -3.40
CA THR A 478 0.16 -5.40 -4.12
C THR A 478 -0.47 -6.70 -3.65
N MET A 479 -0.58 -7.67 -4.56
CA MET A 479 -1.06 -9.01 -4.25
C MET A 479 -0.14 -10.07 -4.86
N PRO A 480 -0.01 -11.27 -4.23
CA PRO A 480 0.70 -12.39 -4.82
C PRO A 480 0.09 -12.79 -6.18
N PHE A 481 0.96 -12.96 -7.17
CA PHE A 481 0.62 -13.42 -8.51
C PHE A 481 1.40 -14.67 -8.87
N LYS A 482 0.69 -15.69 -9.31
CA LYS A 482 1.27 -16.97 -9.68
C LYS A 482 2.05 -16.84 -10.99
N SER A 483 3.37 -17.07 -10.93
CA SER A 483 4.29 -16.82 -12.04
C SER A 483 4.59 -18.11 -12.79
N PHE A 484 3.80 -18.45 -13.82
CA PHE A 484 3.87 -19.73 -14.52
C PHE A 484 5.18 -19.95 -15.30
N LEU A 485 5.72 -18.94 -15.99
CA LEU A 485 7.00 -19.06 -16.69
C LEU A 485 8.14 -19.20 -15.70
N ARG A 486 8.14 -18.43 -14.60
CA ARG A 486 9.12 -18.58 -13.51
C ARG A 486 9.02 -19.94 -12.83
N MET A 487 7.83 -20.47 -12.60
CA MET A 487 7.66 -21.83 -12.08
C MET A 487 8.29 -22.86 -13.01
N ARG A 488 8.11 -22.70 -14.32
CA ARG A 488 8.70 -23.62 -15.30
C ARG A 488 10.22 -23.49 -15.38
N MET A 489 10.75 -22.28 -15.44
CA MET A 489 12.20 -22.04 -15.43
C MET A 489 12.84 -22.50 -14.11
N GLY A 490 12.18 -22.28 -12.97
CA GLY A 490 12.69 -22.67 -11.66
C GLY A 490 12.69 -24.18 -11.41
N ALA A 491 11.84 -24.93 -12.11
CA ALA A 491 11.83 -26.39 -12.06
C ALA A 491 13.15 -27.01 -12.55
N SER A 492 13.94 -26.28 -13.36
CA SER A 492 15.24 -26.73 -13.83
C SER A 492 16.28 -26.82 -12.70
N PHE A 493 16.09 -26.07 -11.61
CA PHE A 493 17.01 -26.01 -10.47
C PHE A 493 16.54 -26.80 -9.23
N LYS A 494 15.32 -27.36 -9.26
CA LYS A 494 14.69 -28.03 -8.11
C LYS A 494 14.00 -29.31 -8.56
N SER A 495 14.03 -30.35 -7.73
CA SER A 495 13.33 -31.63 -7.99
C SER A 495 11.79 -31.53 -7.97
N SER A 496 11.20 -30.35 -7.74
CA SER A 496 9.75 -30.13 -7.78
C SER A 496 9.37 -28.72 -8.27
N MET A 497 8.24 -28.63 -8.97
CA MET A 497 7.61 -27.36 -9.37
C MET A 497 6.92 -26.70 -8.17
N ALA A 498 7.71 -26.14 -7.25
CA ALA A 498 7.14 -25.30 -6.20
C ALA A 498 6.41 -24.09 -6.81
N VAL A 499 5.31 -23.66 -6.18
CA VAL A 499 4.61 -22.44 -6.60
C VAL A 499 5.54 -21.25 -6.42
N VAL A 500 5.73 -20.47 -7.49
CA VAL A 500 6.49 -19.22 -7.46
C VAL A 500 5.49 -18.07 -7.57
N GLU A 501 5.47 -17.23 -6.55
CA GLU A 501 4.63 -16.04 -6.51
C GLU A 501 5.51 -14.80 -6.60
N ASN A 502 5.02 -13.78 -7.32
CA ASN A 502 5.60 -12.46 -7.34
C ASN A 502 4.57 -11.46 -6.83
N GLN A 503 5.00 -10.45 -6.07
CA GLN A 503 4.11 -9.35 -5.69
C GLN A 503 3.93 -8.44 -6.89
N ILE A 504 2.69 -8.30 -7.36
CA ILE A 504 2.33 -7.36 -8.44
C ILE A 504 1.33 -6.33 -7.91
N PRO A 505 1.26 -5.13 -8.49
CA PRO A 505 0.25 -4.16 -8.08
C PRO A 505 -1.17 -4.73 -8.26
N SER A 506 -2.03 -4.52 -7.27
CA SER A 506 -3.38 -5.10 -7.26
C SER A 506 -4.31 -4.32 -8.18
N VAL A 507 -5.08 -5.05 -8.97
CA VAL A 507 -6.18 -4.49 -9.80
C VAL A 507 -7.32 -3.90 -8.96
N LEU A 508 -7.41 -4.27 -7.68
CA LEU A 508 -8.38 -3.71 -6.73
C LEU A 508 -7.82 -2.58 -5.88
N ALA A 509 -6.51 -2.29 -5.96
CA ALA A 509 -5.96 -1.16 -5.23
C ALA A 509 -6.53 0.14 -5.83
N LYS A 510 -7.27 0.90 -5.02
CA LYS A 510 -7.49 2.31 -5.33
C LYS A 510 -6.29 3.05 -4.75
N ARG A 511 -5.27 3.32 -5.58
CA ARG A 511 -4.22 4.27 -5.18
C ARG A 511 -4.92 5.58 -4.86
N SER A 512 -4.79 6.02 -3.62
CA SER A 512 -5.21 7.36 -3.24
C SER A 512 -4.49 8.35 -4.15
N PRO A 513 -5.18 9.29 -4.82
CA PRO A 513 -4.50 10.35 -5.57
C PRO A 513 -3.70 11.27 -4.64
N TRP A 514 -3.97 11.18 -3.33
CA TRP A 514 -3.35 11.96 -2.28
C TRP A 514 -2.06 11.34 -1.76
N LEU A 515 -1.13 12.22 -1.38
CA LEU A 515 0.24 11.93 -0.94
C LEU A 515 1.12 11.31 -2.03
N LEU A 516 0.75 11.52 -3.29
CA LEU A 516 1.59 11.23 -4.44
C LEU A 516 2.54 12.41 -4.67
N GLN A 517 3.80 12.10 -4.96
CA GLN A 517 4.73 13.09 -5.47
C GLN A 517 4.44 13.31 -6.95
N ILE A 518 4.36 14.57 -7.40
CA ILE A 518 3.97 14.88 -8.78
C ILE A 518 5.00 15.73 -9.51
N SER A 519 5.16 15.49 -10.81
CA SER A 519 5.74 16.46 -11.73
C SER A 519 4.69 17.52 -12.02
N LEU A 520 4.94 18.75 -11.58
CA LEU A 520 4.02 19.87 -11.80
C LEU A 520 3.84 20.16 -13.29
N SER A 521 4.91 20.06 -14.06
CA SER A 521 4.82 20.27 -15.51
C SER A 521 4.17 19.08 -16.24
N GLY A 522 4.31 17.86 -15.71
CA GLY A 522 3.65 16.67 -16.27
C GLY A 522 2.14 16.62 -15.98
N THR A 523 1.69 17.18 -14.87
CA THR A 523 0.32 17.01 -14.36
C THR A 523 -0.62 18.09 -14.88
N GLN A 524 -1.62 17.68 -15.68
CA GLN A 524 -2.68 18.56 -16.22
C GLN A 524 -3.98 18.47 -15.41
N ASP A 525 -4.27 17.30 -14.85
CA ASP A 525 -5.46 17.00 -14.06
C ASP A 525 -5.03 16.37 -12.72
N PRO A 526 -5.38 16.94 -11.57
CA PRO A 526 -5.05 16.35 -10.27
C PRO A 526 -5.71 14.98 -10.02
N GLN A 527 -6.76 14.60 -10.75
CA GLN A 527 -7.33 13.25 -10.68
C GLN A 527 -6.48 12.21 -11.43
N LEU A 528 -5.59 12.67 -12.32
CA LEU A 528 -4.66 11.85 -13.10
C LEU A 528 -3.22 12.38 -12.91
N PRO A 529 -2.67 12.32 -11.69
CA PRO A 529 -1.36 12.87 -11.37
C PRO A 529 -0.25 12.15 -12.14
N VAL A 530 0.73 12.91 -12.64
CA VAL A 530 1.92 12.38 -13.31
C VAL A 530 3.08 12.39 -12.32
N LEU A 531 3.63 11.21 -12.04
CA LEU A 531 4.73 11.03 -11.09
C LEU A 531 6.07 11.46 -11.72
N PRO A 532 7.08 11.91 -10.94
CA PRO A 532 8.37 12.35 -11.48
C PRO A 532 9.09 11.29 -12.33
N GLU A 533 9.01 10.02 -11.97
CA GLU A 533 9.61 8.92 -12.70
C GLU A 533 8.93 8.63 -14.05
N GLN A 534 7.70 9.13 -14.26
CA GLN A 534 6.95 8.97 -15.49
C GLN A 534 7.30 10.03 -16.55
N VAL A 535 7.94 11.14 -16.15
CA VAL A 535 8.41 12.16 -17.08
C VAL A 535 9.86 11.93 -17.52
N HIS A 536 10.24 12.50 -18.65
CA HIS A 536 11.59 12.39 -19.18
C HIS A 536 12.62 13.04 -18.22
N PRO A 537 13.85 12.49 -18.04
CA PRO A 537 14.86 13.07 -17.15
C PRO A 537 15.15 14.56 -17.40
N LEU A 538 15.17 14.98 -18.66
CA LEU A 538 15.33 16.40 -19.02
C LEU A 538 14.22 17.31 -18.48
N THR A 539 13.00 16.81 -18.30
CA THR A 539 11.91 17.54 -17.68
C THR A 539 12.19 17.75 -16.20
N ARG A 540 12.57 16.69 -15.47
CA ARG A 540 12.93 16.78 -14.04
C ARG A 540 14.09 17.73 -13.78
N ILE A 541 15.13 17.68 -14.62
CA ILE A 541 16.28 18.59 -14.53
C ILE A 541 15.83 20.06 -14.71
N ARG A 542 14.91 20.33 -15.64
CA ARG A 542 14.35 21.67 -15.85
C ARG A 542 13.52 22.12 -14.65
N GLU A 543 12.65 21.27 -14.12
CA GLU A 543 11.85 21.57 -12.92
C GLU A 543 12.75 21.87 -11.72
N SER A 544 13.78 21.03 -11.50
CA SER A 544 14.78 21.24 -10.45
C SER A 544 15.52 22.56 -10.59
N LYS A 545 16.00 22.88 -11.80
CA LYS A 545 16.74 24.11 -12.06
C LYS A 545 15.87 25.34 -11.86
N ALA A 546 14.63 25.32 -12.36
CA ALA A 546 13.69 26.42 -12.24
C ALA A 546 13.36 26.76 -10.78
N LEU A 547 13.13 25.74 -9.93
CA LEU A 547 12.87 25.97 -8.51
C LEU A 547 14.10 26.53 -7.80
N GLN A 548 15.30 25.99 -8.08
CA GLN A 548 16.55 26.44 -7.47
C GLN A 548 16.90 27.88 -7.85
N GLU A 549 16.74 28.26 -9.12
CA GLU A 549 17.00 29.63 -9.60
C GLU A 549 16.06 30.63 -8.92
N ARG A 550 14.75 30.35 -8.88
CA ARG A 550 13.77 31.21 -8.20
C ARG A 550 14.05 31.36 -6.72
N LEU A 551 14.33 30.25 -6.04
CA LEU A 551 14.65 30.28 -4.63
C LEU A 551 15.91 31.13 -4.37
N ALA A 552 16.92 31.02 -5.24
CA ALA A 552 18.10 31.88 -5.16
C ALA A 552 17.76 33.35 -5.40
N ASP A 553 16.91 33.67 -6.37
CA ASP A 553 16.50 35.04 -6.68
C ASP A 553 15.71 35.70 -5.54
N TYR A 554 14.83 34.96 -4.86
CA TYR A 554 14.08 35.48 -3.70
C TYR A 554 14.92 35.63 -2.43
N VAL A 555 16.03 34.90 -2.29
CA VAL A 555 16.92 34.99 -1.13
C VAL A 555 18.07 35.98 -1.33
N ARG A 556 18.54 36.16 -2.57
CA ARG A 556 19.69 37.01 -2.91
C ARG A 556 19.60 38.45 -2.36
N PRO A 557 18.44 39.12 -2.32
CA PRO A 557 18.32 40.47 -1.73
C PRO A 557 18.64 40.50 -0.23
N TYR A 558 18.46 39.37 0.47
CA TYR A 558 18.47 39.31 1.93
C TYR A 558 19.68 38.58 2.52
N GLY A 559 20.34 37.72 1.75
CA GLY A 559 21.50 36.97 2.21
C GLY A 559 21.79 35.73 1.34
N ALA A 560 22.37 34.72 1.97
CA ALA A 560 22.72 33.47 1.31
C ALA A 560 21.66 32.37 1.54
N LEU A 561 21.58 31.42 0.59
CA LEU A 561 20.70 30.26 0.72
C LEU A 561 21.14 29.36 1.90
N PRO A 562 20.23 29.00 2.82
CA PRO A 562 20.55 28.06 3.89
C PRO A 562 21.01 26.70 3.33
N GLY A 563 21.96 26.03 3.99
CA GLY A 563 22.42 24.70 3.58
C GLY A 563 21.30 23.64 3.50
N ALA A 564 20.21 23.83 4.27
CA ALA A 564 19.00 23.00 4.22
C ALA A 564 18.38 22.96 2.81
N THR A 565 18.58 24.00 2.00
CA THR A 565 18.08 24.11 0.62
C THR A 565 18.55 22.98 -0.30
N LYS A 566 19.74 22.41 -0.04
CA LYS A 566 20.26 21.28 -0.81
C LYS A 566 19.38 20.03 -0.71
N ARG A 567 18.50 19.96 0.30
CA ARG A 567 17.59 18.84 0.53
C ARG A 567 16.17 19.10 0.01
N LEU A 568 15.86 20.28 -0.54
CA LEU A 568 14.53 20.57 -1.08
C LEU A 568 14.33 19.87 -2.43
N ASN A 569 13.33 18.99 -2.48
CA ASN A 569 12.90 18.31 -3.69
C ASN A 569 12.03 19.24 -4.54
N PRO A 570 12.24 19.30 -5.87
CA PRO A 570 11.44 20.16 -6.75
C PRO A 570 10.02 19.65 -7.02
N HIS A 571 9.74 18.38 -6.73
CA HIS A 571 8.45 17.76 -6.99
C HIS A 571 7.63 17.72 -5.70
N PRO A 572 6.51 18.48 -5.59
CA PRO A 572 5.70 18.54 -4.38
C PRO A 572 4.80 17.30 -4.21
N ALA A 573 4.28 17.14 -2.99
CA ALA A 573 3.25 16.16 -2.67
C ALA A 573 1.85 16.74 -2.92
N LEU A 574 0.99 15.98 -3.62
CA LEU A 574 -0.40 16.34 -3.86
C LEU A 574 -1.28 15.97 -2.66
N LEU A 575 -1.99 16.93 -2.09
CA LEU A 575 -2.90 16.78 -0.96
C LEU A 575 -4.34 17.15 -1.34
N PRO A 576 -5.37 16.61 -0.68
CA PRO A 576 -6.72 17.11 -0.82
C PRO A 576 -6.85 18.41 -0.04
N TRP A 577 -7.62 19.36 -0.56
CA TRP A 577 -7.89 20.62 0.13
C TRP A 577 -8.50 20.39 1.54
N GLN A 578 -9.37 19.39 1.66
CA GLN A 578 -9.99 18.99 2.93
C GLN A 578 -8.97 18.66 4.03
N PHE A 579 -7.80 18.09 3.68
CA PHE A 579 -6.76 17.77 4.66
C PHE A 579 -6.21 19.02 5.35
N VAL A 580 -6.03 20.12 4.61
CA VAL A 580 -5.55 21.39 5.17
C VAL A 580 -6.63 22.02 6.06
N LYS A 581 -7.91 21.90 5.69
CA LYS A 581 -9.03 22.38 6.51
C LYS A 581 -9.22 21.61 7.81
N GLU A 582 -9.01 20.31 7.79
CA GLU A 582 -9.02 19.50 9.00
C GLU A 582 -7.87 19.89 9.96
N LEU A 583 -6.69 20.20 9.42
CA LEU A 583 -5.57 20.74 10.21
C LEU A 583 -5.88 22.11 10.82
N GLU A 584 -6.51 23.01 10.07
CA GLU A 584 -6.94 24.33 10.55
C GLU A 584 -7.94 24.19 11.70
N THR A 585 -8.98 23.36 11.52
CA THR A 585 -9.98 23.06 12.55
C THR A 585 -9.36 22.41 13.79
N PHE A 586 -8.41 21.50 13.59
CA PHE A 586 -7.65 20.89 14.69
C PHE A 586 -6.84 21.94 15.46
N ASN A 587 -6.14 22.84 14.76
CA ASN A 587 -5.34 23.88 15.41
C ASN A 587 -6.22 24.84 16.22
N GLU A 588 -7.40 25.22 15.72
CA GLU A 588 -8.35 26.03 16.48
C GLU A 588 -8.70 25.37 17.83
N ALA A 589 -9.05 24.08 17.81
CA ALA A 589 -9.34 23.32 19.03
C ALA A 589 -8.11 23.23 19.95
N LEU A 590 -6.92 23.00 19.37
CA LEU A 590 -5.67 22.87 20.11
C LEU A 590 -5.31 24.19 20.81
N THR A 591 -5.44 25.31 20.11
CA THR A 591 -5.19 26.66 20.63
C THR A 591 -6.12 26.98 21.80
N ILE A 592 -7.41 26.66 21.71
CA ILE A 592 -8.37 26.87 22.80
C ILE A 592 -7.99 26.05 24.03
N ALA A 593 -7.63 24.77 23.84
CA ALA A 593 -7.21 23.89 24.93
C ALA A 593 -5.91 24.40 25.60
N LEU A 594 -4.92 24.82 24.81
CA LEU A 594 -3.66 25.36 25.31
C LEU A 594 -3.87 26.66 26.09
N ASN A 595 -4.69 27.58 25.59
CA ASN A 595 -5.00 28.84 26.27
C ASN A 595 -5.57 28.57 27.67
N ASP A 596 -6.61 27.75 27.76
CA ASP A 596 -7.26 27.43 29.03
C ASP A 596 -6.30 26.75 30.01
N ILE A 597 -5.63 25.66 29.59
CA ILE A 597 -4.76 24.86 30.47
C ILE A 597 -3.58 25.68 31.00
N ILE A 598 -2.95 26.49 30.13
CA ILE A 598 -1.75 27.25 30.50
C ILE A 598 -2.10 28.45 31.40
N GLU A 599 -3.22 29.13 31.17
CA GLU A 599 -3.61 30.28 31.99
C GLU A 599 -4.06 29.89 33.40
N ARG A 600 -4.62 28.70 33.57
CA ARG A 600 -4.99 28.18 34.90
C ARG A 600 -3.94 27.29 35.56
N TRP A 601 -2.74 27.21 34.98
CA TRP A 601 -1.70 26.27 35.37
C TRP A 601 -1.42 26.25 36.89
N TRP A 602 -1.38 27.43 37.52
CA TRP A 602 -1.09 27.56 38.96
C TRP A 602 -2.33 27.73 39.83
N THR A 603 -3.46 28.15 39.24
CA THR A 603 -4.67 28.57 39.96
C THR A 603 -5.69 27.45 40.13
N ASP A 604 -5.74 26.50 39.20
CA ASP A 604 -6.66 25.35 39.28
C ASP A 604 -6.13 24.25 40.22
N LYS A 605 -6.60 24.29 41.47
CA LYS A 605 -6.21 23.32 42.50
C LYS A 605 -6.84 21.94 42.33
N GLU A 606 -7.94 21.83 41.58
CA GLU A 606 -8.58 20.53 41.32
C GLU A 606 -7.85 19.77 40.22
N ALA A 607 -7.45 20.47 39.15
CA ALA A 607 -6.72 19.85 38.04
C ALA A 607 -5.27 19.52 38.39
N ASP A 608 -4.67 20.25 39.35
CA ASP A 608 -3.31 20.04 39.89
C ASP A 608 -2.25 19.82 38.79
N LEU A 609 -2.30 20.69 37.78
CA LEU A 609 -1.47 20.61 36.58
C LEU A 609 0.05 20.59 36.87
N PRO A 610 0.59 21.38 37.81
CA PRO A 610 2.03 21.38 38.11
C PRO A 610 2.52 20.03 38.64
N THR A 611 1.74 19.36 39.48
CA THR A 611 2.09 18.05 40.04
C THR A 611 2.02 16.94 38.98
N ARG A 612 1.12 17.07 37.98
CA ARG A 612 1.01 16.12 36.87
C ARG A 612 2.14 16.24 35.87
N MET A 613 2.65 17.44 35.63
CA MET A 613 3.77 17.70 34.73
C MET A 613 4.84 18.52 35.44
N PRO A 614 5.59 17.89 36.36
CA PRO A 614 6.53 18.63 37.17
C PRO A 614 7.71 19.13 36.33
N LEU A 615 8.26 20.26 36.78
CA LEU A 615 9.33 21.01 36.12
C LEU A 615 10.56 21.09 37.02
N GLU A 616 11.70 21.43 36.42
CA GLU A 616 12.91 21.76 37.19
C GLU A 616 12.67 23.04 38.00
N ALA A 617 13.24 23.10 39.22
CA ALA A 617 12.95 24.18 40.17
C ALA A 617 13.15 25.59 39.59
N HIS A 618 14.25 25.81 38.84
CA HIS A 618 14.53 27.10 38.22
C HIS A 618 13.54 27.46 37.08
N VAL A 619 12.99 26.46 36.37
CA VAL A 619 11.95 26.67 35.35
C VAL A 619 10.62 27.00 36.01
N GLU A 620 10.28 26.27 37.07
CA GLU A 620 9.07 26.51 37.86
C GLU A 620 9.08 27.92 38.48
N GLU A 621 10.18 28.31 39.12
CA GLU A 621 10.35 29.66 39.68
C GLU A 621 10.20 30.75 38.61
N LEU A 622 10.74 30.54 37.41
CA LEU A 622 10.57 31.47 36.29
C LEU A 622 9.10 31.55 35.87
N LEU A 623 8.42 30.43 35.69
CA LEU A 623 7.03 30.41 35.22
C LEU A 623 6.05 30.95 36.27
N GLN A 624 6.29 30.73 37.56
CA GLN A 624 5.53 31.37 38.64
C GLN A 624 5.74 32.89 38.65
N TRP A 625 6.97 33.34 38.37
CA TRP A 625 7.25 34.76 38.20
C TRP A 625 6.53 35.32 36.96
N VAL A 626 6.52 34.60 35.83
CA VAL A 626 5.79 35.01 34.61
C VAL A 626 4.29 35.10 34.86
N ASP A 627 3.71 34.16 35.60
CA ASP A 627 2.29 34.17 35.99
C ASP A 627 1.93 35.39 36.85
N LYS A 628 2.74 35.67 37.88
CA LYS A 628 2.60 36.87 38.69
C LYS A 628 2.77 38.15 37.87
N ALA A 629 3.80 38.21 37.02
CA ALA A 629 4.07 39.33 36.15
C ALA A 629 2.96 39.57 35.11
N THR A 630 2.24 38.51 34.71
CA THR A 630 1.03 38.61 33.88
C THR A 630 -0.11 39.26 34.66
N THR A 631 -0.33 38.84 35.91
CA THR A 631 -1.33 39.43 36.81
C THR A 631 -1.06 40.91 37.08
N ASP A 632 0.22 41.28 37.23
CA ASP A 632 0.67 42.67 37.44
C ASP A 632 0.69 43.51 36.14
N GLY A 633 0.32 42.92 34.99
CA GLY A 633 0.28 43.57 33.68
C GLY A 633 1.66 43.97 33.14
N THR A 634 2.71 43.26 33.53
CA THR A 634 4.08 43.42 33.02
C THR A 634 4.33 42.53 31.81
N ILE A 635 3.77 41.32 31.80
CA ILE A 635 3.80 40.38 30.67
C ILE A 635 2.36 40.22 30.13
N PRO A 636 2.14 40.09 28.82
CA PRO A 636 0.82 39.81 28.27
C PRO A 636 0.22 38.47 28.76
N CYS A 637 -1.10 38.35 28.65
CA CYS A 637 -1.78 37.06 28.82
C CYS A 637 -1.27 36.06 27.77
N PHE A 638 -1.39 34.75 28.06
CA PHE A 638 -0.91 33.73 27.13
C PHE A 638 -1.76 33.70 25.85
N HIS A 639 -3.07 33.90 26.01
CA HIS A 639 -3.99 34.14 24.89
C HIS A 639 -3.46 35.26 23.99
N ASP A 640 -3.39 35.00 22.68
CA ASP A 640 -2.89 35.90 21.62
C ASP A 640 -1.39 36.26 21.70
N ASN A 641 -0.65 35.77 22.69
CA ASN A 641 0.80 36.00 22.84
C ASN A 641 1.63 34.71 22.78
N GLN A 642 1.06 33.60 22.30
CA GLN A 642 1.73 32.29 22.30
C GLN A 642 3.07 32.27 21.55
N GLY A 643 3.29 33.20 20.62
CA GLY A 643 4.43 33.18 19.71
C GLY A 643 4.26 32.14 18.60
N ASN A 644 5.33 31.44 18.23
CA ASN A 644 5.32 30.48 17.13
C ASN A 644 5.38 29.04 17.65
N LEU A 645 4.29 28.29 17.44
CA LEU A 645 4.22 26.87 17.67
C LEU A 645 4.26 26.12 16.35
N ARG A 646 5.08 25.07 16.28
CA ARG A 646 5.22 24.19 15.11
C ARG A 646 4.89 22.73 15.48
N PRO A 647 3.63 22.31 15.39
CA PRO A 647 3.27 20.91 15.60
C PRO A 647 3.78 20.00 14.47
N ASP A 648 4.28 18.82 14.84
CA ASP A 648 4.78 17.81 13.91
C ASP A 648 3.71 16.72 13.69
N ILE A 649 3.46 16.39 12.42
CA ILE A 649 2.36 15.51 11.98
C ILE A 649 2.88 14.21 11.35
N LEU A 650 2.23 13.10 11.71
CA LEU A 650 2.46 11.75 11.18
C LEU A 650 1.26 11.27 10.36
N LEU A 651 1.51 10.40 9.38
CA LEU A 651 0.49 9.86 8.48
C LEU A 651 0.29 8.35 8.72
N PRO A 652 -0.68 7.94 9.55
CA PRO A 652 -0.96 6.53 9.78
C PRO A 652 -1.57 5.84 8.56
N VAL A 653 -1.38 4.52 8.46
CA VAL A 653 -2.09 3.67 7.50
C VAL A 653 -3.57 3.58 7.90
N THR A 654 -4.48 4.04 7.04
CA THR A 654 -5.93 4.03 7.28
C THR A 654 -6.68 3.55 6.05
N ASN A 655 -7.91 3.05 6.24
CA ASN A 655 -8.78 2.62 5.14
C ASN A 655 -9.53 3.79 4.46
N ARG A 656 -9.30 5.04 4.90
CA ARG A 656 -9.99 6.21 4.35
C ARG A 656 -9.37 6.63 3.03
N THR A 657 -10.22 7.15 2.14
CA THR A 657 -9.77 7.70 0.85
C THR A 657 -8.95 8.97 1.05
N ILE A 658 -9.37 9.85 1.97
CA ILE A 658 -8.60 11.03 2.39
C ILE A 658 -7.58 10.61 3.46
N PRO A 659 -6.31 11.03 3.35
CA PRO A 659 -5.31 10.75 4.37
C PRO A 659 -5.69 11.34 5.73
N GLU A 660 -5.45 10.61 6.81
CA GLU A 660 -5.54 11.15 8.17
C GLU A 660 -4.16 11.59 8.66
N PHE A 661 -4.13 12.48 9.66
CA PHE A 661 -2.91 12.85 10.36
C PHE A 661 -3.01 12.58 11.87
N ARG A 662 -1.84 12.52 12.52
CA ARG A 662 -1.69 12.47 13.98
C ARG A 662 -0.59 13.41 14.43
N VAL A 663 -0.85 14.25 15.44
CA VAL A 663 0.13 15.14 16.04
C VAL A 663 0.91 14.40 17.11
N CYS A 664 2.23 14.35 16.97
CA CYS A 664 3.09 13.60 17.88
C CYS A 664 3.87 14.47 18.87
N GLU A 665 4.05 15.76 18.56
CA GLU A 665 4.70 16.77 19.41
C GLU A 665 4.36 18.19 18.94
N ILE A 666 4.57 19.17 19.83
CA ILE A 666 4.47 20.60 19.55
C ILE A 666 5.87 21.21 19.75
N ASN A 667 6.43 21.84 18.72
CA ASN A 667 7.72 22.52 18.83
C ASN A 667 7.50 24.01 19.06
N GLY A 668 7.77 24.49 20.27
CA GLY A 668 7.63 25.91 20.65
C GLY A 668 8.92 26.54 21.17
N ARG A 669 10.07 25.86 21.08
CA ARG A 669 11.32 26.31 21.70
C ARG A 669 11.89 27.59 21.09
N PHE A 670 11.94 27.65 19.75
CA PHE A 670 12.58 28.75 19.03
C PHE A 670 11.54 29.55 18.24
N PRO A 671 11.51 30.90 18.36
CA PRO A 671 10.48 31.76 17.78
C PRO A 671 10.40 31.67 16.25
N ILE A 672 11.53 31.41 15.58
CA ILE A 672 11.57 31.42 14.12
C ILE A 672 11.23 30.05 13.54
N SER A 673 11.77 28.96 14.10
CA SER A 673 11.51 27.57 13.66
C SER A 673 11.52 27.35 12.12
N PHE A 674 12.41 28.03 11.40
CA PHE A 674 12.54 28.04 9.92
C PHE A 674 11.34 28.63 9.14
N LEU A 675 10.41 29.33 9.80
CA LEU A 675 9.21 29.92 9.19
C LEU A 675 9.52 30.76 7.93
N HIS A 676 10.50 31.68 8.02
CA HIS A 676 10.92 32.53 6.90
C HIS A 676 11.37 31.72 5.67
N TYR A 677 12.16 30.66 5.88
CA TYR A 677 12.66 29.81 4.81
C TYR A 677 11.53 29.03 4.13
N VAL A 678 10.59 28.50 4.92
CA VAL A 678 9.41 27.81 4.40
C VAL A 678 8.57 28.77 3.54
N ALA A 679 8.39 30.02 3.99
CA ALA A 679 7.68 31.02 3.23
C ALA A 679 8.33 31.27 1.87
N THR A 680 9.65 31.51 1.82
CA THR A 680 10.39 31.68 0.56
C THR A 680 10.33 30.41 -0.32
N ALA A 681 10.36 29.22 0.25
CA ALA A 681 10.24 27.97 -0.51
C ALA A 681 8.86 27.85 -1.19
N TYR A 682 7.79 28.22 -0.49
CA TYR A 682 6.44 28.29 -1.07
C TYR A 682 6.30 29.43 -2.08
N GLU A 683 7.00 30.55 -1.92
CA GLU A 683 7.05 31.64 -2.91
C GLU A 683 7.72 31.18 -4.21
N ALA A 684 8.85 30.47 -4.11
CA ALA A 684 9.53 29.87 -5.25
C ALA A 684 8.65 28.82 -5.96
N LEU A 685 7.92 28.02 -5.20
CA LEU A 685 6.95 27.05 -5.73
C LEU A 685 5.78 27.76 -6.42
N ALA A 686 5.17 28.76 -5.78
CA ALA A 686 4.06 29.54 -6.33
C ALA A 686 4.45 30.27 -7.62
N GLY A 687 5.70 30.73 -7.73
CA GLY A 687 6.19 31.32 -8.96
C GLY A 687 6.36 30.32 -10.10
N SER A 688 6.73 29.07 -9.81
CA SER A 688 7.04 28.03 -10.82
C SER A 688 5.85 27.82 -11.77
N THR A 689 6.06 27.62 -13.08
CA THR A 689 4.96 27.62 -14.06
C THR A 689 3.97 26.47 -13.83
N TRP A 690 2.71 26.83 -13.53
CA TRP A 690 1.60 25.92 -13.28
C TRP A 690 1.04 25.49 -14.61
N ASN A 691 1.11 24.20 -14.94
CA ASN A 691 0.55 23.72 -16.18
C ASN A 691 -0.97 23.57 -16.12
N THR A 692 -1.59 23.72 -14.94
CA THR A 692 -3.04 23.63 -14.73
C THR A 692 -3.53 24.58 -13.63
N PRO A 693 -4.70 25.24 -13.78
CA PRO A 693 -5.31 26.07 -12.73
C PRO A 693 -5.99 25.25 -11.62
N LEU A 694 -5.96 23.92 -11.70
CA LEU A 694 -6.64 23.00 -10.77
C LEU A 694 -5.80 22.60 -9.56
N ILE A 695 -4.54 23.03 -9.50
CA ILE A 695 -3.58 22.67 -8.43
C ILE A 695 -2.96 23.95 -7.92
N GLU A 696 -2.86 24.17 -6.60
CA GLU A 696 -2.14 25.32 -6.01
C GLU A 696 -1.22 24.91 -4.86
N PRO A 697 -0.21 25.72 -4.47
CA PRO A 697 0.54 25.53 -3.23
C PRO A 697 -0.39 25.37 -2.04
N ALA A 698 -0.12 24.35 -1.22
CA ALA A 698 -0.93 24.05 -0.04
C ALA A 698 -0.83 25.16 1.04
N THR A 699 0.18 26.02 0.94
CA THR A 699 0.41 27.14 1.85
C THR A 699 0.61 28.42 1.07
N LYS A 700 -0.06 29.49 1.53
CA LYS A 700 0.13 30.85 1.00
C LYS A 700 1.36 31.49 1.63
N TYR A 701 2.39 31.72 0.83
CA TYR A 701 3.68 32.23 1.32
C TYR A 701 3.58 33.61 1.98
N ASN A 702 2.71 34.49 1.47
CA ASN A 702 2.51 35.83 2.03
C ASN A 702 1.91 35.77 3.44
N VAL A 703 1.02 34.82 3.73
CA VAL A 703 0.46 34.61 5.08
C VAL A 703 1.56 34.20 6.05
N LEU A 704 2.47 33.30 5.66
CA LEU A 704 3.62 32.91 6.49
C LEU A 704 4.56 34.10 6.74
N GLN A 705 4.86 34.90 5.71
CA GLN A 705 5.71 36.08 5.84
C GLN A 705 5.06 37.11 6.77
N GLU A 706 3.81 37.49 6.54
CA GLU A 706 3.09 38.45 7.41
C GLU A 706 3.04 37.97 8.85
N SER A 707 2.73 36.68 9.08
CA SER A 707 2.67 36.11 10.42
C SER A 707 4.05 36.07 11.11
N LEU A 708 5.15 35.94 10.37
CA LEU A 708 6.49 36.11 10.95
C LEU A 708 6.68 37.52 11.52
N PHE A 709 6.14 38.54 10.87
CA PHE A 709 6.23 39.93 11.35
C PHE A 709 5.24 40.24 12.46
N ASP A 710 4.10 39.54 12.55
CA ASP A 710 3.19 39.65 13.70
C ASP A 710 3.86 39.24 15.03
N LEU A 711 4.97 38.50 14.99
CA LEU A 711 5.76 38.14 16.17
C LEU A 711 6.58 39.32 16.72
N PHE A 712 6.86 40.34 15.92
CA PHE A 712 7.79 41.42 16.26
C PHE A 712 7.14 42.80 16.11
N ASP A 713 7.57 43.78 16.91
CA ASP A 713 7.18 45.18 16.70
C ASP A 713 8.14 45.80 15.68
N SER A 714 7.59 46.36 14.59
CA SER A 714 8.37 46.95 13.52
C SER A 714 9.00 48.29 13.89
N ASN A 715 8.66 48.90 15.02
CA ASN A 715 9.12 50.23 15.42
C ASN A 715 10.42 50.25 16.22
N GLY A 716 10.98 49.08 16.57
CA GLY A 716 12.18 48.98 17.40
C GLY A 716 13.13 47.86 16.97
N PRO A 717 14.39 47.89 17.45
CA PRO A 717 15.36 46.84 17.16
C PRO A 717 14.93 45.50 17.78
N ILE A 718 15.18 44.41 17.05
CA ILE A 718 14.97 43.03 17.51
C ILE A 718 16.31 42.46 17.92
N HIS A 719 16.42 41.92 19.14
CA HIS A 719 17.64 41.33 19.67
C HIS A 719 17.51 39.80 19.70
N PHE A 720 18.29 39.10 18.87
CA PHE A 720 18.42 37.65 18.91
C PHE A 720 19.52 37.25 19.89
N VAL A 721 19.11 36.82 21.09
CA VAL A 721 20.03 36.37 22.14
C VAL A 721 20.45 34.92 21.88
N LYS A 722 21.74 34.68 21.64
CA LYS A 722 22.31 33.36 21.32
C LYS A 722 23.74 33.20 21.85
N GLU A 723 24.13 31.96 22.10
CA GLU A 723 25.52 31.59 22.46
C GLU A 723 26.12 30.61 21.43
N SER A 724 25.30 29.67 20.95
CA SER A 724 25.68 28.67 19.94
C SER A 724 25.85 29.24 18.52
N GLN A 725 26.81 28.70 17.76
CA GLN A 725 27.02 28.98 16.32
C GLN A 725 25.87 28.50 15.40
N THR A 726 24.81 27.87 15.95
CA THR A 726 23.77 27.21 15.16
C THR A 726 22.81 28.15 14.42
N PHE A 727 22.83 29.44 14.72
CA PHE A 727 22.04 30.46 14.01
C PHE A 727 22.97 31.54 13.44
N PRO A 728 23.30 31.53 12.14
CA PRO A 728 24.36 32.37 11.62
C PRO A 728 23.89 33.82 11.41
N SER A 729 24.78 34.79 11.63
CA SER A 729 24.48 36.24 11.56
C SER A 729 24.26 36.75 10.12
N ASP A 730 24.61 35.95 9.12
CA ASP A 730 24.34 36.17 7.70
C ASP A 730 23.03 35.50 7.23
N SER A 731 22.19 35.04 8.18
CA SER A 731 20.88 34.47 7.87
C SER A 731 20.05 35.45 7.02
N PRO A 732 19.40 34.98 5.94
CA PRO A 732 18.56 35.83 5.10
C PRO A 732 17.35 36.39 5.86
N LEU A 733 17.01 35.84 7.04
CA LEU A 733 16.02 36.45 7.92
C LEU A 733 16.40 37.90 8.30
N PHE A 734 17.69 38.18 8.54
CA PHE A 734 18.13 39.49 9.02
C PHE A 734 17.95 40.54 7.93
N GLY A 735 18.34 40.22 6.69
CA GLY A 735 18.11 41.11 5.54
C GLY A 735 16.62 41.30 5.25
N LEU A 736 15.80 40.24 5.39
CA LEU A 736 14.35 40.33 5.20
C LEU A 736 13.69 41.25 6.23
N ILE A 737 14.11 41.18 7.49
CA ILE A 737 13.62 42.08 8.54
C ILE A 737 14.14 43.50 8.33
N GLU A 738 15.41 43.66 7.95
CA GLU A 738 16.03 44.96 7.67
C GLU A 738 15.32 45.70 6.54
N GLU A 739 14.99 45.01 5.44
CA GLU A 739 14.25 45.63 4.33
C GLU A 739 12.85 46.10 4.78
N ARG A 740 12.14 45.29 5.57
CA ARG A 740 10.75 45.59 5.97
C ARG A 740 10.64 46.64 7.07
N THR A 741 11.60 46.66 8.01
CA THR A 741 11.55 47.53 9.20
C THR A 741 12.50 48.73 9.11
N GLY A 742 13.44 48.73 8.18
CA GLY A 742 14.52 49.70 8.09
C GLY A 742 15.63 49.51 9.14
N ALA A 743 15.51 48.50 10.01
CA ALA A 743 16.47 48.22 11.08
C ALA A 743 16.91 46.75 11.07
N ARG A 744 18.22 46.52 10.95
CA ARG A 744 18.78 45.17 11.03
C ARG A 744 18.66 44.59 12.45
N PRO A 745 18.21 43.33 12.63
CA PRO A 745 18.23 42.69 13.95
C PRO A 745 19.64 42.60 14.54
N ARG A 746 19.75 42.62 15.87
CA ARG A 746 21.01 42.45 16.62
C ARG A 746 21.24 40.99 16.93
N THR A 747 22.49 40.54 16.83
CA THR A 747 22.97 39.34 17.51
C THR A 747 23.55 39.74 18.86
N VAL A 748 23.06 39.16 19.95
CA VAL A 748 23.52 39.49 21.31
C VAL A 748 24.00 38.23 22.01
N GLY A 749 25.22 38.23 22.52
CA GLY A 749 25.75 37.18 23.39
C GLY A 749 25.25 37.35 24.83
N PRO A 750 25.16 36.27 25.63
CA PRO A 750 24.77 36.39 27.03
C PRO A 750 25.70 37.31 27.84
N ASP A 751 27.00 37.29 27.55
CA ASP A 751 28.02 38.13 28.19
C ASP A 751 27.87 39.63 27.86
N ASP A 752 27.13 39.98 26.81
CA ASP A 752 26.89 41.35 26.37
C ASP A 752 25.63 41.97 27.01
N LEU A 753 24.89 41.22 27.84
CA LEU A 753 23.68 41.71 28.50
C LEU A 753 23.99 42.40 29.84
N ARG A 754 23.24 43.46 30.15
CA ARG A 754 23.29 44.21 31.41
C ARG A 754 21.88 44.47 31.93
N LEU A 755 21.72 44.44 33.26
CA LEU A 755 20.52 44.95 33.92
C LEU A 755 20.85 46.30 34.55
N VAL A 756 20.20 47.35 34.04
CA VAL A 756 20.40 48.72 34.54
C VAL A 756 19.22 49.10 35.44
N PRO A 757 19.43 49.55 36.69
CA PRO A 757 18.35 50.03 37.54
C PRO A 757 17.54 51.14 36.86
N SER A 758 16.21 51.04 36.91
CA SER A 758 15.30 51.95 36.21
C SER A 758 14.04 52.20 37.05
N ALA A 759 13.87 53.45 37.48
CA ALA A 759 12.68 53.87 38.24
C ALA A 759 11.40 53.93 37.39
N THR A 760 11.54 53.94 36.05
CA THR A 760 10.41 53.97 35.10
C THR A 760 9.98 52.57 34.66
N SER A 761 10.80 51.55 34.91
CA SER A 761 10.46 50.15 34.60
C SER A 761 9.58 49.55 35.69
N LYS A 762 8.54 48.81 35.28
CA LYS A 762 7.68 48.06 36.22
C LYS A 762 8.46 47.00 37.00
N THR A 763 9.56 46.47 36.45
CA THR A 763 10.41 45.47 37.12
C THR A 763 11.53 46.10 37.95
N GLY A 764 11.70 47.43 37.90
CA GLY A 764 12.79 48.15 38.55
C GLY A 764 14.12 48.10 37.79
N PHE A 765 14.20 47.37 36.66
CA PHE A 765 15.38 47.33 35.80
C PHE A 765 14.99 47.44 34.32
N THR A 766 15.93 47.94 33.52
CA THR A 766 15.88 47.90 32.06
C THR A 766 16.91 46.88 31.59
N LEU A 767 16.50 45.94 30.73
CA LEU A 767 17.43 45.04 30.04
C LEU A 767 18.15 45.83 28.95
N CYS A 768 19.48 45.76 28.94
CA CYS A 768 20.31 46.41 27.95
C CYS A 768 21.33 45.42 27.37
N CYS A 769 21.86 45.72 26.18
CA CYS A 769 23.03 45.07 25.62
C CYS A 769 24.15 46.07 25.36
N VAL A 770 25.41 45.61 25.40
CA VAL A 770 26.57 46.43 25.07
C VAL A 770 26.50 46.88 23.61
N TRP A 771 26.50 48.21 23.40
CA TRP A 771 26.50 48.80 22.08
C TRP A 771 27.82 48.50 21.35
N GLY A 772 27.73 48.03 20.10
CA GLY A 772 28.88 47.66 19.28
C GLY A 772 29.40 46.23 19.50
N ALA A 773 28.77 45.44 20.37
CA ALA A 773 29.08 44.01 20.51
C ALA A 773 28.77 43.21 19.23
N ASP A 774 27.73 43.61 18.48
CA ASP A 774 27.46 43.09 17.14
C ASP A 774 28.21 43.93 16.08
N PRO A 775 29.29 43.41 15.46
CA PRO A 775 30.09 44.17 14.49
C PRO A 775 29.34 44.42 13.17
N THR A 776 28.21 43.75 12.93
CA THR A 776 27.41 43.91 11.71
C THR A 776 26.52 45.15 11.73
N VAL A 777 26.30 45.73 12.92
CA VAL A 777 25.47 46.91 13.11
C VAL A 777 26.36 48.11 13.41
N LYS A 778 26.35 49.11 12.51
CA LYS A 778 27.23 50.28 12.59
C LYS A 778 26.53 51.57 13.00
N THR A 779 25.20 51.61 12.92
CA THR A 779 24.41 52.82 13.16
C THR A 779 23.80 52.75 14.56
N PRO A 780 24.16 53.68 15.48
CA PRO A 780 23.59 53.71 16.83
C PRO A 780 22.06 53.88 16.79
N PRO A 781 21.32 53.14 17.62
CA PRO A 781 19.91 53.46 17.88
C PRO A 781 19.82 54.83 18.53
N GLY A 782 18.63 55.43 18.54
CA GLY A 782 18.38 56.78 19.05
C GLY A 782 19.13 57.13 20.35
N SER A 783 18.62 56.75 21.52
CA SER A 783 19.19 57.09 22.82
C SER A 783 19.94 55.91 23.47
N LEU A 784 21.27 55.94 23.44
CA LEU A 784 22.13 55.04 24.21
C LEU A 784 22.25 55.50 25.67
N LEU A 785 22.48 54.55 26.58
CA LEU A 785 22.72 54.80 28.00
C LEU A 785 24.21 54.62 28.30
N GLU A 786 24.85 55.58 28.95
CA GLU A 786 26.22 55.42 29.45
C GLU A 786 26.17 54.99 30.92
N VAL A 787 26.68 53.80 31.23
CA VAL A 787 26.70 53.23 32.58
C VAL A 787 28.07 52.58 32.80
N ASP A 788 28.77 52.98 33.87
CA ASP A 788 30.09 52.45 34.24
C ASP A 788 31.14 52.47 33.10
N GLY A 789 31.04 53.43 32.18
CA GLY A 789 31.92 53.58 31.02
C GLY A 789 31.57 52.67 29.83
N GLU A 790 30.53 51.85 29.93
CA GLU A 790 29.95 51.10 28.82
C GLU A 790 28.81 51.89 28.17
N MET A 791 28.75 51.86 26.83
CA MET A 791 27.60 52.36 26.07
C MET A 791 26.61 51.21 25.91
N LEU A 792 25.38 51.41 26.37
CA LEU A 792 24.35 50.38 26.45
C LEU A 792 23.13 50.74 25.60
N GLU A 793 22.64 49.77 24.83
CA GLU A 793 21.40 49.85 24.05
C GLU A 793 20.27 49.14 24.82
N PRO A 794 19.12 49.80 25.08
CA PRO A 794 17.95 49.13 25.65
C PRO A 794 17.42 48.00 24.76
N VAL A 795 17.13 46.86 25.38
CA VAL A 795 16.54 45.67 24.73
C VAL A 795 15.04 45.69 24.97
N HIS A 796 14.27 45.84 23.90
CA HIS A 796 12.80 45.88 23.97
C HIS A 796 12.15 44.55 23.56
N MET A 797 12.80 43.78 22.68
CA MET A 797 12.27 42.52 22.18
C MET A 797 13.38 41.50 22.01
N VAL A 798 13.15 40.31 22.55
CA VAL A 798 14.08 39.20 22.47
C VAL A 798 13.52 38.09 21.59
N GLY A 799 14.26 37.76 20.54
CA GLY A 799 14.14 36.51 19.81
C GLY A 799 15.05 35.46 20.44
N LEU A 800 14.57 34.76 21.47
CA LEU A 800 15.39 33.82 22.25
C LEU A 800 15.87 32.63 21.41
N GLN A 801 17.19 32.41 21.37
CA GLN A 801 17.83 31.29 20.67
C GLN A 801 18.75 30.46 21.58
N LEU A 802 18.65 30.63 22.89
CA LEU A 802 19.43 29.86 23.88
C LEU A 802 18.82 28.46 24.15
N TYR A 803 19.70 27.49 24.41
CA TYR A 803 19.30 26.23 25.03
C TYR A 803 18.94 26.41 26.52
N ASP A 804 18.23 25.46 27.12
CA ASP A 804 17.75 25.61 28.51
C ASP A 804 18.94 25.78 29.46
N PHE A 805 19.97 24.96 29.29
CA PHE A 805 21.19 25.04 30.09
C PHE A 805 21.99 26.34 29.86
N GLU A 806 21.91 26.94 28.66
CA GLU A 806 22.55 28.23 28.35
C GLU A 806 21.78 29.37 29.03
N LEU A 807 20.44 29.39 28.91
CA LEU A 807 19.60 30.41 29.53
C LEU A 807 19.73 30.41 31.05
N PHE A 808 19.64 29.24 31.69
CA PHE A 808 19.71 29.11 33.16
C PHE A 808 21.15 29.10 33.72
N SER A 809 22.16 29.30 32.87
CA SER A 809 23.51 29.67 33.34
C SER A 809 23.59 31.14 33.78
N LEU A 810 22.64 31.97 33.35
CA LEU A 810 22.50 33.38 33.72
C LEU A 810 21.83 33.53 35.09
N SER A 811 22.00 34.70 35.70
CA SER A 811 21.35 35.00 36.98
C SER A 811 19.82 34.95 36.85
N PRO A 812 19.08 34.54 37.91
CA PRO A 812 17.62 34.49 37.89
C PRO A 812 16.98 35.83 37.49
N GLU A 813 17.56 36.95 37.91
CA GLU A 813 17.12 38.28 37.54
C GLU A 813 17.26 38.52 36.03
N MET A 814 18.39 38.12 35.43
CA MET A 814 18.60 38.27 33.98
C MET A 814 17.58 37.44 33.20
N VAL A 815 17.38 36.17 33.60
CA VAL A 815 16.42 35.28 32.94
C VAL A 815 14.99 35.83 32.98
N ARG A 816 14.56 36.41 34.11
CA ARG A 816 13.23 37.06 34.24
C ARG A 816 13.08 38.23 33.27
N HIS A 817 14.10 39.08 33.12
CA HIS A 817 14.04 40.22 32.21
C HIS A 817 14.12 39.81 30.74
N ILE A 818 14.90 38.79 30.41
CA ILE A 818 14.87 38.15 29.08
C ILE A 818 13.46 37.64 28.80
N ALA A 819 12.87 36.90 29.72
CA ALA A 819 11.51 36.35 29.61
C ALA A 819 10.44 37.45 29.44
N ALA A 820 10.59 38.60 30.09
CA ALA A 820 9.69 39.74 29.92
C ALA A 820 9.74 40.36 28.52
N CYS A 821 10.91 40.35 27.89
CA CYS A 821 11.12 40.89 26.54
C CYS A 821 10.92 39.82 25.44
N CYS A 822 10.78 38.54 25.79
CA CYS A 822 10.66 37.46 24.83
C CYS A 822 9.37 37.57 24.00
N ARG A 823 9.52 37.47 22.67
CA ARG A 823 8.37 37.42 21.74
C ARG A 823 7.72 36.06 21.63
N ASN A 824 8.45 35.01 21.96
CA ASN A 824 7.88 33.69 22.16
C ASN A 824 7.62 33.53 23.65
N ASP A 825 6.36 33.33 24.03
CA ASP A 825 6.00 33.26 25.45
C ASP A 825 6.81 32.17 26.16
N PRO A 826 7.42 32.45 27.34
CA PRO A 826 8.13 31.44 28.11
C PRO A 826 7.27 30.19 28.40
N ARG A 827 5.94 30.35 28.55
CA ARG A 827 5.00 29.23 28.72
C ARG A 827 4.91 28.37 27.45
N SER A 828 5.04 28.93 26.26
CA SER A 828 5.16 28.15 25.02
C SER A 828 6.45 27.34 24.97
N VAL A 829 7.57 27.92 25.44
CA VAL A 829 8.90 27.30 25.44
C VAL A 829 9.00 26.15 26.45
N PHE A 830 8.40 26.30 27.62
CA PHE A 830 8.58 25.36 28.74
C PHE A 830 7.36 24.47 29.02
N LEU A 831 6.14 24.89 28.69
CA LEU A 831 4.92 24.10 28.87
C LEU A 831 4.43 23.51 27.54
N ALA A 832 4.10 24.35 26.55
CA ALA A 832 3.51 23.85 25.29
C ALA A 832 4.48 22.96 24.48
N HIS A 833 5.78 23.27 24.53
CA HIS A 833 6.83 22.46 23.90
C HIS A 833 7.06 21.11 24.58
N ASP A 834 6.74 20.96 25.87
CA ASP A 834 6.90 19.71 26.58
C ASP A 834 5.92 18.68 26.00
N LYS A 835 6.46 17.55 25.52
CA LYS A 835 5.64 16.54 24.83
C LYS A 835 4.56 15.94 25.74
N ARG A 836 4.71 16.03 27.07
CA ARG A 836 3.70 15.61 28.06
C ARG A 836 2.43 16.46 27.98
N MET A 837 2.51 17.71 27.50
CA MET A 837 1.36 18.60 27.30
C MET A 837 0.25 17.96 26.46
N LEU A 838 0.62 17.20 25.42
CA LEU A 838 -0.36 16.47 24.60
C LEU A 838 -1.17 15.46 25.42
N GLY A 839 -0.57 14.81 26.42
CA GLY A 839 -1.28 13.90 27.31
C GLY A 839 -2.13 14.64 28.34
N ILE A 840 -1.66 15.79 28.85
CA ILE A 840 -2.46 16.67 29.73
C ILE A 840 -3.72 17.15 28.99
N ILE A 841 -3.61 17.61 27.75
CA ILE A 841 -4.76 18.02 26.93
C ILE A 841 -5.79 16.88 26.83
N LEU A 842 -5.34 15.65 26.54
CA LEU A 842 -6.23 14.49 26.42
C LEU A 842 -6.95 14.15 27.74
N GLN A 843 -6.26 14.28 28.86
CA GLN A 843 -6.83 14.06 30.20
C GLN A 843 -7.82 15.16 30.58
N GLU A 844 -7.60 16.41 30.14
CA GLU A 844 -8.44 17.56 30.45
C GLU A 844 -9.67 17.70 29.53
N LEU A 845 -9.83 16.89 28.47
CA LEU A 845 -10.90 17.07 27.47
C LEU A 845 -12.30 17.16 28.07
N ASP A 846 -12.64 16.31 29.05
CA ASP A 846 -13.97 16.34 29.66
C ASP A 846 -14.15 17.60 30.54
N SER A 847 -13.11 18.03 31.25
CA SER A 847 -13.13 19.29 32.01
C SER A 847 -13.28 20.50 31.07
N LEU A 848 -12.53 20.54 29.97
CA LEU A 848 -12.60 21.60 28.97
C LEU A 848 -14.00 21.74 28.34
N VAL A 849 -14.75 20.64 28.22
CA VAL A 849 -16.11 20.63 27.68
C VAL A 849 -17.17 20.95 28.74
N TYR A 850 -17.10 20.30 29.91
CA TYR A 850 -18.20 20.32 30.87
C TYR A 850 -18.00 21.30 32.03
N THR A 851 -16.75 21.45 32.50
CA THR A 851 -16.38 22.31 33.63
C THR A 851 -16.02 23.71 33.15
N GLN A 852 -14.98 23.83 32.32
CA GLN A 852 -14.49 25.12 31.80
C GLN A 852 -15.37 25.65 30.66
N ARG A 853 -16.04 24.75 29.92
CA ARG A 853 -16.95 25.07 28.80
C ARG A 853 -16.30 25.90 27.68
N VAL A 854 -15.00 25.72 27.48
CA VAL A 854 -14.23 26.38 26.42
C VAL A 854 -14.23 25.57 25.11
N LEU A 855 -14.35 24.24 25.20
CA LEU A 855 -14.44 23.36 24.03
C LEU A 855 -15.86 22.85 23.80
N SER A 856 -16.25 22.77 22.53
CA SER A 856 -17.39 21.96 22.11
C SER A 856 -17.04 20.46 22.12
N ARG A 857 -18.07 19.61 22.17
CA ARG A 857 -17.89 18.15 22.04
C ARG A 857 -17.21 17.75 20.72
N ALA A 858 -17.48 18.47 19.64
CA ALA A 858 -16.87 18.21 18.33
C ALA A 858 -15.36 18.53 18.35
N GLN A 859 -14.97 19.68 18.90
CA GLN A 859 -13.56 20.06 19.05
C GLN A 859 -12.81 19.08 19.96
N ALA A 860 -13.39 18.69 21.09
CA ALA A 860 -12.78 17.69 21.97
C ALA A 860 -12.60 16.33 21.28
N GLN A 861 -13.55 15.93 20.43
CA GLN A 861 -13.42 14.72 19.63
C GLN A 861 -12.32 14.84 18.57
N THR A 862 -12.21 15.98 17.89
CA THR A 862 -11.11 16.28 16.95
C THR A 862 -9.74 16.16 17.63
N LEU A 863 -9.58 16.72 18.84
CA LEU A 863 -8.34 16.57 19.61
C LEU A 863 -8.07 15.11 19.99
N ARG A 864 -9.08 14.38 20.48
CA ARG A 864 -8.98 12.97 20.86
C ARG A 864 -8.56 12.07 19.70
N GLU A 865 -9.07 12.35 18.51
CA GLU A 865 -8.77 11.57 17.32
C GLU A 865 -7.38 11.86 16.74
N HIS A 866 -6.89 13.09 16.89
CA HIS A 866 -5.70 13.55 16.15
C HIS A 866 -4.46 13.71 17.03
N ILE A 867 -4.57 13.81 18.35
CA ILE A 867 -3.42 13.77 19.27
C ILE A 867 -3.04 12.30 19.52
N ILE A 868 -1.74 11.99 19.42
CA ILE A 868 -1.24 10.67 19.83
C ILE A 868 -1.30 10.56 21.37
N PRO A 869 -1.90 9.49 21.92
CA PRO A 869 -1.89 9.26 23.36
C PRO A 869 -0.48 9.29 23.95
N THR A 870 -0.25 10.21 24.87
CA THR A 870 1.05 10.41 25.52
C THR A 870 0.97 9.92 26.96
N ILE A 871 1.82 8.95 27.30
CA ILE A 871 1.88 8.29 28.59
C ILE A 871 3.15 8.76 29.32
N PHE A 872 3.02 9.17 30.58
CA PHE A 872 4.15 9.64 31.40
C PHE A 872 3.95 9.27 32.88
N PRO A 873 5.01 9.31 33.71
CA PRO A 873 4.94 8.92 35.11
C PRO A 873 3.83 9.65 35.88
N GLY A 874 3.22 8.97 36.86
CA GLY A 874 2.11 9.49 37.67
C GLY A 874 0.72 9.30 37.06
N THR A 875 0.61 9.04 35.75
CA THR A 875 -0.67 8.83 35.07
C THR A 875 -1.25 7.42 35.28
N ALA A 876 -2.58 7.27 35.11
CA ALA A 876 -3.24 5.96 35.22
C ALA A 876 -2.80 5.01 34.10
N GLU A 877 -2.61 5.55 32.90
CA GLU A 877 -2.14 4.86 31.71
C GLU A 877 -0.73 4.30 31.90
N PHE A 878 0.15 5.03 32.61
CA PHE A 878 1.50 4.55 32.92
C PHE A 878 1.48 3.39 33.92
N ARG A 879 0.62 3.45 34.95
CA ARG A 879 0.44 2.35 35.91
C ARG A 879 -0.10 1.09 35.23
N ASP A 880 -1.06 1.23 34.31
CA ASP A 880 -1.56 0.13 33.49
C ASP A 880 -0.45 -0.49 32.63
N LEU A 881 0.32 0.36 31.93
CA LEU A 881 1.44 -0.10 31.10
C LEU A 881 2.52 -0.84 31.90
N LEU A 882 2.85 -0.35 33.11
CA LEU A 882 3.75 -1.03 34.04
C LEU A 882 3.23 -2.42 34.39
N CYS A 883 1.95 -2.56 34.77
CA CYS A 883 1.33 -3.85 35.09
C CYS A 883 1.38 -4.81 33.88
N ARG A 884 0.96 -4.33 32.70
CA ARG A 884 0.92 -5.13 31.47
C ARG A 884 2.30 -5.59 31.03
N THR A 885 3.33 -4.76 31.22
CA THR A 885 4.73 -5.13 30.92
C THR A 885 5.19 -6.34 31.73
N HIS A 886 4.74 -6.51 32.97
CA HIS A 886 5.08 -7.69 33.77
C HIS A 886 4.41 -8.97 33.22
N THR A 887 3.18 -8.86 32.74
CA THR A 887 2.42 -10.00 32.18
C THR A 887 2.76 -10.32 30.72
N ASN A 888 3.23 -9.33 29.95
CA ASN A 888 3.58 -9.45 28.55
C ASN A 888 4.79 -8.56 28.23
N PRO A 889 6.02 -9.06 28.40
CA PRO A 889 7.25 -8.28 28.16
C PRO A 889 7.41 -7.78 26.72
N GLU A 890 6.84 -8.47 25.73
CA GLU A 890 6.89 -8.10 24.30
C GLU A 890 6.02 -6.89 23.96
N ILE A 891 5.22 -6.38 24.91
CA ILE A 891 4.42 -5.17 24.72
C ILE A 891 5.28 -3.96 24.35
N LYS A 892 6.57 -3.95 24.75
CA LYS A 892 7.53 -2.88 24.44
C LYS A 892 7.59 -2.55 22.94
N ASP A 893 7.39 -3.54 22.07
CA ASP A 893 7.48 -3.38 20.61
C ASP A 893 6.40 -2.44 20.06
N GLN A 894 5.34 -2.22 20.83
CA GLN A 894 4.21 -1.36 20.49
C GLN A 894 4.42 0.10 20.93
N TYR A 895 5.58 0.46 21.49
CA TYR A 895 5.81 1.78 22.05
C TYR A 895 7.13 2.43 21.60
N ILE A 896 7.12 3.76 21.59
CA ILE A 896 8.26 4.64 21.41
C ILE A 896 8.46 5.45 22.69
N ILE A 897 9.71 5.61 23.12
CA ILE A 897 10.11 6.41 24.27
C ILE A 897 10.79 7.69 23.75
N LYS A 898 10.36 8.85 24.23
CA LYS A 898 10.91 10.15 23.82
C LYS A 898 11.30 10.97 25.06
N PRO A 899 12.39 11.74 25.01
CA PRO A 899 12.64 12.76 26.02
C PRO A 899 11.52 13.81 26.01
N ALA A 900 11.06 14.20 27.19
CA ALA A 900 9.92 15.11 27.35
C ALA A 900 10.18 16.49 26.70
N ARG A 901 11.35 17.08 26.96
CA ARG A 901 11.69 18.48 26.58
C ARG A 901 12.79 18.62 25.52
N ASP A 902 13.42 17.53 25.09
CA ASP A 902 14.49 17.61 24.09
C ASP A 902 13.96 17.86 22.68
N ALA A 903 14.76 18.50 21.83
CA ALA A 903 14.43 18.84 20.45
C ALA A 903 15.23 17.98 19.45
N ARG A 904 14.90 18.10 18.16
CA ARG A 904 15.66 17.49 17.03
C ARG A 904 15.72 15.95 17.01
N GLY A 905 14.93 15.26 17.83
CA GLY A 905 14.81 13.79 17.82
C GLY A 905 15.97 13.06 18.52
N THR A 906 16.83 13.77 19.24
CA THR A 906 17.89 13.17 20.06
C THR A 906 17.26 12.36 21.21
N GLY A 907 17.87 11.22 21.55
CA GLY A 907 17.45 10.40 22.71
C GLY A 907 16.14 9.62 22.53
N ILE A 908 15.55 9.59 21.33
CA ILE A 908 14.38 8.75 21.03
C ILE A 908 14.79 7.27 21.01
N LEU A 909 14.03 6.42 21.71
CA LEU A 909 14.25 4.98 21.77
C LEU A 909 13.01 4.24 21.26
N LEU A 910 13.20 3.25 20.41
CA LEU A 910 12.12 2.37 19.95
C LEU A 910 12.07 1.13 20.83
N GLY A 911 10.91 0.80 21.42
CA GLY A 911 10.81 -0.36 22.31
C GLY A 911 11.18 -1.68 21.61
N ARG A 912 10.90 -1.80 20.31
CA ARG A 912 11.35 -2.92 19.46
C ARG A 912 12.86 -3.12 19.40
N ASN A 913 13.64 -2.05 19.58
CA ASN A 913 15.11 -2.09 19.55
C ASN A 913 15.73 -2.26 20.94
N LEU A 914 14.92 -2.24 22.02
CA LEU A 914 15.39 -2.40 23.39
C LEU A 914 15.28 -3.87 23.83
N SER A 915 16.22 -4.30 24.68
CA SER A 915 16.05 -5.56 25.43
C SER A 915 14.93 -5.40 26.47
N ILE A 916 14.34 -6.51 26.88
CA ILE A 916 13.27 -6.53 27.90
C ILE A 916 13.80 -5.95 29.22
N GLU A 917 15.02 -6.28 29.61
CA GLU A 917 15.66 -5.79 30.84
C GLU A 917 15.87 -4.28 30.77
N LYS A 918 16.31 -3.78 29.61
CA LYS A 918 16.51 -2.33 29.42
C LYS A 918 15.19 -1.58 29.44
N TRP A 919 14.15 -2.12 28.81
CA TRP A 919 12.78 -1.57 28.85
C TRP A 919 12.25 -1.48 30.29
N GLN A 920 12.33 -2.57 31.04
CA GLN A 920 11.89 -2.61 32.44
C GLN A 920 12.71 -1.66 33.33
N SER A 921 14.03 -1.59 33.12
CA SER A 921 14.91 -0.67 33.84
C SER A 921 14.52 0.79 33.59
N ILE A 922 14.21 1.17 32.35
CA ILE A 922 13.75 2.53 32.01
C ILE A 922 12.40 2.82 32.67
N LEU A 923 11.41 1.93 32.55
CA LEU A 923 10.09 2.15 33.15
C LEU A 923 10.16 2.23 34.68
N THR A 924 11.00 1.40 35.30
CA THR A 924 11.22 1.44 36.75
C THR A 924 11.89 2.74 37.15
N SER A 925 12.93 3.17 36.43
CA SER A 925 13.59 4.44 36.72
C SER A 925 12.64 5.62 36.55
N MET A 926 11.76 5.60 35.54
CA MET A 926 10.72 6.62 35.35
C MET A 926 9.72 6.67 36.50
N ASN A 927 9.45 5.55 37.18
CA ASN A 927 8.56 5.49 38.33
C ASN A 927 9.21 5.92 39.65
N THR A 928 10.53 5.73 39.78
CA THR A 928 11.29 6.01 41.02
C THR A 928 12.15 7.27 40.96
N GLN A 929 12.31 7.89 39.79
CA GLN A 929 13.15 9.06 39.63
C GLN A 929 12.63 10.20 40.49
N ASP A 930 13.55 10.79 41.26
CA ASP A 930 13.33 12.09 41.86
C ASP A 930 13.11 13.09 40.72
N ILE A 931 11.99 13.79 40.81
CA ILE A 931 11.54 14.82 39.88
C ILE A 931 12.61 15.92 39.75
N HIS A 932 13.41 16.14 40.78
CA HIS A 932 14.50 17.12 40.81
C HIS A 932 15.85 16.58 40.31
N SER A 933 15.93 15.33 39.84
CA SER A 933 17.18 14.81 39.30
C SER A 933 17.51 15.44 37.94
N LEU A 934 18.80 15.70 37.68
CA LEU A 934 19.32 16.17 36.39
C LEU A 934 19.21 15.14 35.25
N ALA A 935 18.57 13.98 35.49
CA ALA A 935 18.43 12.93 34.50
C ALA A 935 17.30 13.23 33.51
N THR A 936 17.46 12.81 32.25
CA THR A 936 16.46 13.00 31.20
C THR A 936 15.13 12.36 31.58
N GLN A 937 14.06 13.17 31.63
CA GLN A 937 12.70 12.69 31.80
C GLN A 937 12.13 12.19 30.47
N TYR A 938 11.51 11.01 30.51
CA TYR A 938 10.94 10.35 29.35
C TYR A 938 9.41 10.34 29.37
N MET A 939 8.82 10.26 28.19
CA MET A 939 7.41 9.95 27.94
C MET A 939 7.31 8.84 26.89
N LEU A 940 6.16 8.18 26.83
CA LEU A 940 5.86 7.12 25.88
C LEU A 940 4.68 7.48 24.99
N GLN A 941 4.75 7.02 23.75
CA GLN A 941 3.62 7.04 22.81
C GLN A 941 3.49 5.66 22.15
N PRO A 942 2.29 5.26 21.71
CA PRO A 942 2.13 4.06 20.91
C PRO A 942 2.87 4.21 19.57
N MET A 943 3.52 3.14 19.14
CA MET A 943 4.18 3.03 17.84
C MET A 943 3.10 2.89 16.76
N LEU A 944 2.95 3.92 15.93
CA LEU A 944 1.99 3.91 14.83
C LEU A 944 2.57 3.22 13.59
N ASN A 945 1.72 2.47 12.89
CA ASN A 945 2.05 2.00 11.55
C ASN A 945 1.87 3.15 10.54
N LEU A 946 3.00 3.71 10.09
CA LEU A 946 3.03 4.86 9.19
C LEU A 946 2.97 4.43 7.72
N ARG A 947 2.27 5.24 6.91
CA ARG A 947 2.28 5.07 5.45
C ARG A 947 3.71 5.16 4.92
N SER A 948 4.03 4.30 3.96
CA SER A 948 5.28 4.35 3.21
C SER A 948 4.99 4.76 1.78
N PHE A 949 5.89 5.51 1.17
CA PHE A 949 5.73 6.07 -0.16
C PHE A 949 6.92 5.69 -1.04
N GLU A 950 6.70 5.48 -2.32
CA GLU A 950 7.77 5.37 -3.31
C GLU A 950 7.97 6.75 -3.94
N TRP A 951 8.93 7.52 -3.42
CA TRP A 951 9.16 8.90 -3.87
C TRP A 951 10.49 9.00 -4.62
N PHE A 952 10.48 9.81 -5.67
CA PHE A 952 11.67 10.17 -6.44
C PHE A 952 12.44 11.25 -5.68
N TRP A 953 13.64 10.91 -5.22
CA TRP A 953 14.45 11.83 -4.43
C TRP A 953 15.23 12.80 -5.33
N ASP A 954 16.04 12.26 -6.23
CA ASP A 954 16.84 13.00 -7.20
C ASP A 954 17.40 12.02 -8.26
N GLU A 955 18.15 12.53 -9.24
CA GLU A 955 18.73 11.71 -10.30
C GLU A 955 19.81 10.72 -9.81
N GLU A 956 20.43 10.94 -8.66
CA GLU A 956 21.44 10.04 -8.10
C GLU A 956 20.79 8.91 -7.29
N ARG A 957 19.84 9.28 -6.43
CA ARG A 957 19.20 8.39 -5.45
C ARG A 957 17.95 7.70 -5.97
N GLN A 958 17.38 8.18 -7.07
CA GLN A 958 16.22 7.64 -7.77
C GLN A 958 15.01 7.46 -6.83
N ILE A 959 14.10 6.53 -7.15
CA ILE A 959 12.92 6.21 -6.33
C ILE A 959 13.38 5.46 -5.08
N ARG A 960 12.95 5.95 -3.91
CA ARG A 960 13.16 5.27 -2.63
C ARG A 960 11.84 5.04 -1.92
N LYS A 961 11.78 3.90 -1.23
CA LYS A 961 10.72 3.64 -0.26
C LYS A 961 10.99 4.48 0.99
N SER A 962 10.08 5.38 1.30
CA SER A 962 10.27 6.43 2.28
C SER A 962 9.10 6.54 3.25
N ARG A 963 9.36 7.12 4.42
CA ARG A 963 8.35 7.66 5.34
C ARG A 963 8.54 9.17 5.45
N CYS A 964 7.51 9.88 5.88
CA CYS A 964 7.60 11.33 6.06
C CYS A 964 7.00 11.80 7.38
N VAL A 965 7.50 12.94 7.84
CA VAL A 965 7.00 13.72 8.96
C VAL A 965 6.72 15.13 8.45
N GLY A 966 5.45 15.51 8.45
CA GLY A 966 5.04 16.87 8.11
C GLY A 966 5.13 17.79 9.31
N THR A 967 4.98 19.09 9.07
CA THR A 967 4.77 20.08 10.13
C THR A 967 3.77 21.12 9.65
N TYR A 968 3.16 21.85 10.57
CA TYR A 968 2.48 23.11 10.25
C TYR A 968 2.88 24.19 11.26
N TYR A 969 2.56 25.44 10.95
CA TYR A 969 2.87 26.58 11.80
C TYR A 969 1.59 27.20 12.37
N SER A 970 1.68 27.58 13.64
CA SER A 970 0.67 28.32 14.37
C SER A 970 1.34 29.55 15.00
N VAL A 971 0.89 30.74 14.62
CA VAL A 971 1.43 32.00 15.15
C VAL A 971 0.36 32.69 15.96
N ASN A 972 0.66 32.94 17.24
CA ASN A 972 -0.28 33.50 18.23
C ASN A 972 -1.61 32.73 18.22
N GLY A 973 -1.53 31.40 18.15
CA GLY A 973 -2.68 30.50 18.11
C GLY A 973 -3.38 30.35 16.75
N ARG A 974 -3.06 31.17 15.74
CA ARG A 974 -3.66 31.11 14.40
C ARG A 974 -2.91 30.13 13.51
N PHE A 975 -3.64 29.26 12.81
CA PHE A 975 -3.06 28.42 11.76
C PHE A 975 -2.59 29.30 10.59
N VAL A 976 -1.31 29.19 10.20
CA VAL A 976 -0.74 30.03 9.12
C VAL A 976 -0.27 29.23 7.91
N GLY A 977 -0.26 27.90 8.00
CA GLY A 977 -0.01 27.01 6.86
C GLY A 977 0.88 25.80 7.17
N LEU A 978 1.00 24.92 6.18
CA LEU A 978 1.90 23.77 6.22
C LEU A 978 3.36 24.20 6.09
N GLY A 979 4.23 23.47 6.78
CA GLY A 979 5.67 23.47 6.58
C GLY A 979 6.11 22.53 5.46
N MET A 980 7.32 22.00 5.59
CA MET A 980 7.89 21.01 4.68
C MET A 980 7.70 19.59 5.22
N TRP A 981 7.54 18.63 4.32
CA TRP A 981 7.52 17.20 4.62
C TRP A 981 8.95 16.66 4.62
N ARG A 982 9.48 16.36 5.81
CA ARG A 982 10.79 15.71 5.94
C ARG A 982 10.62 14.24 5.61
N THR A 983 11.42 13.75 4.67
CA THR A 983 11.29 12.42 4.09
C THR A 983 12.59 11.65 4.27
N GLY A 984 12.51 10.48 4.88
CA GLY A 984 13.65 9.57 5.11
C GLY A 984 13.36 8.18 4.55
N ALA A 985 14.41 7.40 4.30
CA ALA A 985 14.27 6.01 3.86
C ALA A 985 13.56 5.16 4.94
N VAL A 986 12.84 4.11 4.55
CA VAL A 986 12.16 3.21 5.53
C VAL A 986 13.11 2.50 6.50
N SER A 987 14.40 2.47 6.18
CA SER A 987 15.48 1.98 7.05
C SER A 987 15.80 2.93 8.20
N GLU A 988 15.43 4.21 8.09
CA GLU A 988 15.59 5.17 9.16
C GLU A 988 14.49 4.95 10.21
N ASP A 989 14.92 4.75 11.45
CA ASP A 989 14.04 4.55 12.61
C ASP A 989 13.42 5.87 13.11
N VAL A 990 14.14 6.99 12.95
CA VAL A 990 13.72 8.32 13.38
C VAL A 990 14.01 9.34 12.28
N ILE A 991 12.98 10.10 11.89
CA ILE A 991 13.09 11.17 10.90
C ILE A 991 13.05 12.52 11.64
N SER A 992 14.15 13.27 11.57
CA SER A 992 14.28 14.59 12.19
C SER A 992 15.12 15.53 11.30
N ALA A 993 15.37 16.75 11.77
CA ALA A 993 16.20 17.71 11.05
C ALA A 993 17.67 17.26 10.89
N SER A 994 18.14 16.34 11.75
CA SER A 994 19.50 15.80 11.75
C SER A 994 19.65 14.50 10.94
N THR A 995 18.56 13.92 10.42
CA THR A 995 18.63 12.73 9.56
C THR A 995 19.50 13.01 8.33
N LYS A 996 20.54 12.18 8.14
CA LYS A 996 21.54 12.36 7.09
C LYS A 996 20.98 12.02 5.71
N ASP A 997 20.34 10.85 5.56
CA ASP A 997 19.73 10.40 4.31
C ASP A 997 18.26 10.83 4.25
N ALA A 998 18.04 12.12 3.98
CA ALA A 998 16.70 12.69 3.92
C ALA A 998 16.56 13.75 2.81
N THR A 999 15.35 13.88 2.29
CA THR A 999 14.90 14.95 1.41
C THR A 999 13.71 15.69 2.04
N SER A 1000 13.37 16.87 1.55
CA SER A 1000 12.24 17.66 2.02
C SER A 1000 11.34 18.03 0.86
N VAL A 1001 10.05 17.84 1.03
CA VAL A 1001 9.04 17.99 -0.02
C VAL A 1001 8.04 19.06 0.39
N LEU A 1002 7.69 19.97 -0.52
CA LEU A 1002 6.58 20.92 -0.32
C LEU A 1002 5.24 20.26 -0.69
N ALA A 1003 4.12 20.91 -0.39
CA ALA A 1003 2.80 20.39 -0.76
C ALA A 1003 2.03 21.31 -1.70
N VAL A 1004 1.18 20.70 -2.52
CA VAL A 1004 0.15 21.35 -3.34
C VAL A 1004 -1.21 20.72 -3.08
N VAL A 1005 -2.29 21.46 -3.30
CA VAL A 1005 -3.68 21.02 -3.14
C VAL A 1005 -4.43 21.04 -4.46
N ALA A 1006 -5.35 20.09 -4.64
CA ALA A 1006 -6.30 20.10 -5.76
C ALA A 1006 -7.53 20.96 -5.44
N LEU A 1007 -7.92 21.87 -6.34
CA LEU A 1007 -8.91 22.91 -6.09
C LEU A 1007 -10.38 22.52 -6.33
N ASN A 1008 -10.68 21.26 -6.71
CA ASN A 1008 -12.03 20.79 -7.03
C ASN A 1008 -12.28 19.32 -6.62
N SER A 1009 -11.61 18.84 -5.58
CA SER A 1009 -11.57 17.42 -5.21
C SER A 1009 -12.33 17.05 -3.96
#